data_AF-A0A8J5ZI37-F1
#
_entry.id   AF-A0A8J5ZI37-F1
#
_cell.length_a   1.000
_cell.length_b   1.000
_cell.length_c   1.000
_cell.angle_alpha   90.00
_cell.angle_beta   90.00
_cell.angle_gamma   90.00
#
_symmetry.space_group_name_H-M   'P 1'
#
loop_
_entity.id
_entity.type
_entity.pdbx_description
1 polymer ?
#
loop_
_entity_poly.entity_id
_entity_poly.type
_entity_poly.pdbx_seq_one_letter_code
_entity_poly.pdbx_strand_id
1 'polypeptide(L)'
;MGYRHGYQVSFCSIAFALIFLVSWLDQVELSEVDVGCDFFKGSWIEDDTYPLYNTSNCPFISKGFDCQANGRPDQFYVHYKWKPTACSLPRFNGEDFLRKMKGKKVLFIGDSISLNMWQSLLCMVHASVPLSKYTLMSKGNHSIFALPEYEISLEYSRNVYLVDLVKEKIGTVLKWDFIEWNGKILKDMDRLEAFKVGLTTWSKWVDSNVDPRTTQVFFQGISPTHYDGRQWNGSISATCKGETTPLNGKTYPGGLPPAVDVVKQVLKNMSKGVTLLDITTLSLLRKDGHPSVYFGKEGNDCSHWCLAGVPDSWNEILYALLTNAQGGTLLINCVVKGNLTFTQPIFSHSTVAYVKTLVPPGQHKFKDFIKHLNDMDLNFVTLILQRDLVIELDGLLGCTYTCMEYLPEHSKTWEKYRESSFLVDDRTLRPSSSMRGNVQLITTSTNSKNTLVPLLPETPQDNTKQHSPVNLRHQHVLGFGSSAMPRVTHLAFVSNVPFTTNHRKCRNCCSPCNNHTTFQIGLLGPHKELQIRWVIKPYVAIVPSFAYAFMAALLGFLGYYYCLAAVLLSLAMVLVHGDIHSSFNMGYEVKRNEVKGCDFFQGSWVFDDSFNPLYDSSSCPFVGGGFDCRKNGRTDRNYLKYRWQPNDCALPRFNGIGFLEKYKNKKILFVGDSLSNNMWRSLICMLQSAIPNPHYTFASRGLLSTFSLPDYGVSVNWLKNGFLVDMAYDKIGKVLKLDSISTGHLWLGADVLIFNSYHWWTHSGRFQSWDYFQYGNKTVKEMDHMEAYKIAMTTWANWVDTNIDPSKTRVFFQGVAAVHFNAKEWGEPSDKGCIKQTEPLKGSTYPGPPVPGEAILKTVLSKMTKPAYLLDITLLTQLRKDGHPSIYAGAGPKLIDCSHWCLAGVPDTWNQLLYAALVQS
;
A
#
# COMPACT_ATOMS: atom_id res chain seq x y z
N MET A 1 -9.79 66.76 46.51
CA MET A 1 -9.68 67.13 45.07
C MET A 1 -8.99 65.98 44.34
N GLY A 2 -9.21 65.85 43.02
CA GLY A 2 -8.68 64.76 42.20
C GLY A 2 -9.63 63.56 42.10
N TYR A 3 -10.21 63.33 40.91
CA TYR A 3 -11.09 62.20 40.63
C TYR A 3 -10.29 60.92 40.39
N ARG A 4 -10.72 59.78 40.96
CA ARG A 4 -10.40 58.45 40.43
C ARG A 4 -11.49 58.02 39.45
N HIS A 5 -11.24 58.13 38.14
CA HIS A 5 -12.05 57.42 37.15
C HIS A 5 -11.65 55.94 37.13
N GLY A 6 -12.49 55.08 37.71
CA GLY A 6 -12.44 53.65 37.43
C GLY A 6 -13.05 53.40 36.05
N TYR A 7 -12.22 53.12 35.04
CA TYR A 7 -12.70 52.71 33.73
C TYR A 7 -13.25 51.29 33.80
N GLN A 8 -14.57 51.14 33.65
CA GLN A 8 -15.17 49.85 33.31
C GLN A 8 -14.78 49.51 31.87
N VAL A 9 -13.72 48.71 31.71
CA VAL A 9 -13.34 48.18 30.40
C VAL A 9 -14.41 47.20 29.94
N SER A 10 -14.98 47.45 28.76
CA SER A 10 -16.01 46.58 28.18
C SER A 10 -15.45 45.18 27.88
N PHE A 11 -16.25 44.14 28.14
CA PHE A 11 -15.93 42.76 27.77
C PHE A 11 -15.58 42.60 26.27
N CYS A 12 -16.13 43.49 25.42
CA CYS A 12 -15.82 43.52 23.99
C CYS A 12 -14.35 43.83 23.69
N SER A 13 -13.68 44.63 24.53
CA SER A 13 -12.25 44.98 24.37
C SER A 13 -11.34 43.80 24.69
N ILE A 14 -11.72 42.92 25.63
CA ILE A 14 -10.97 41.69 25.94
C ILE A 14 -11.14 40.65 24.82
N ALA A 15 -12.34 40.55 24.24
CA ALA A 15 -12.58 39.70 23.08
C ALA A 15 -11.72 40.13 21.86
N PHE A 16 -11.65 41.42 21.56
CA PHE A 16 -10.78 41.93 20.48
C PHE A 16 -9.29 41.72 20.77
N ALA A 17 -8.85 41.90 22.03
CA ALA A 17 -7.46 41.62 22.42
C ALA A 17 -7.10 40.13 22.29
N LEU A 18 -8.03 39.22 22.61
CA LEU A 18 -7.85 37.78 22.43
C LEU A 18 -7.85 37.37 20.96
N ILE A 19 -8.70 37.95 20.12
CA ILE A 19 -8.67 37.70 18.66
C ILE A 19 -7.33 38.21 18.07
N PHE A 20 -6.85 39.38 18.49
CA PHE A 20 -5.53 39.86 18.08
C PHE A 20 -4.39 38.95 18.57
N LEU A 21 -4.41 38.51 19.84
CA LEU A 21 -3.41 37.57 20.38
C LEU A 21 -3.42 36.21 19.67
N VAL A 22 -4.58 35.68 19.31
CA VAL A 22 -4.69 34.45 18.50
C VAL A 22 -4.11 34.69 17.10
N SER A 23 -4.41 35.82 16.46
CA SER A 23 -3.79 36.19 15.17
C SER A 23 -2.29 36.53 15.24
N TRP A 24 -1.74 36.72 16.44
CA TRP A 24 -0.32 36.97 16.69
C TRP A 24 0.45 35.71 17.16
N LEU A 25 -0.27 34.61 17.43
CA LEU A 25 0.33 33.30 17.70
C LEU A 25 0.49 32.45 16.43
N ASP A 26 -0.17 32.82 15.33
CA ASP A 26 -0.01 32.23 13.98
C ASP A 26 1.17 32.83 13.18
N GLN A 27 2.06 33.58 13.86
CA GLN A 27 3.30 34.15 13.32
C GLN A 27 4.56 33.73 14.10
N VAL A 28 4.44 32.78 15.03
CA VAL A 28 5.61 32.09 15.56
C VAL A 28 6.03 31.05 14.53
N GLU A 29 7.03 31.38 13.71
CA GLU A 29 7.83 30.34 13.06
C GLU A 29 8.35 29.41 14.16
N LEU A 30 7.90 28.15 14.14
CA LEU A 30 8.57 27.08 14.85
C LEU A 30 9.95 26.91 14.21
N SER A 31 10.94 27.61 14.77
CA SER A 31 12.36 27.43 14.46
C SER A 31 12.65 25.95 14.45
N GLU A 32 13.02 25.39 13.29
CA GLU A 32 13.02 23.95 13.08
C GLU A 32 13.82 23.23 14.17
N VAL A 33 13.17 22.27 14.85
CA VAL A 33 13.78 21.50 15.93
C VAL A 33 14.83 20.56 15.33
N ASP A 34 16.07 21.05 15.26
CA ASP A 34 17.29 20.44 14.73
C ASP A 34 17.05 19.20 13.84
N VAL A 35 16.53 19.46 12.64
CA VAL A 35 16.13 18.40 11.71
C VAL A 35 17.38 17.84 11.04
N GLY A 36 17.88 16.74 11.60
CA GLY A 36 19.04 16.01 11.09
C GLY A 36 19.03 15.82 9.57
N CYS A 37 20.14 16.17 8.94
CA CYS A 37 20.32 16.26 7.48
C CYS A 37 19.77 15.04 6.70
N ASP A 38 18.64 15.24 6.02
CA ASP A 38 18.09 14.26 5.09
C ASP A 38 18.83 14.33 3.73
N PHE A 39 19.89 13.53 3.62
CA PHE A 39 20.68 13.40 2.39
C PHE A 39 19.85 12.94 1.16
N PHE A 40 18.64 12.40 1.34
CA PHE A 40 17.80 11.87 0.25
C PHE A 40 16.78 12.89 -0.28
N LYS A 41 16.61 14.05 0.36
CA LYS A 41 15.72 15.14 -0.09
C LYS A 41 16.51 16.32 -0.65
N GLY A 42 16.55 16.47 -1.97
CA GLY A 42 17.40 17.44 -2.64
C GLY A 42 16.97 17.71 -4.08
N SER A 43 17.92 18.19 -4.88
CA SER A 43 17.82 18.34 -6.33
C SER A 43 19.18 18.08 -6.97
N TRP A 44 19.19 17.66 -8.23
CA TRP A 44 20.42 17.64 -9.02
C TRP A 44 20.82 19.05 -9.41
N ILE A 45 22.12 19.30 -9.44
CA ILE A 45 22.75 20.52 -9.95
C ILE A 45 23.89 20.14 -10.90
N GLU A 46 24.17 20.99 -11.87
CA GLU A 46 25.35 20.88 -12.72
C GLU A 46 26.59 21.35 -11.91
N ASP A 47 27.70 20.63 -12.03
CA ASP A 47 28.94 20.82 -11.29
C ASP A 47 30.11 20.29 -12.14
N ASP A 48 30.84 21.19 -12.81
CA ASP A 48 31.97 20.88 -13.70
C ASP A 48 33.11 20.10 -13.02
N THR A 49 33.12 20.00 -11.69
CA THR A 49 34.08 19.18 -10.96
C THR A 49 33.73 17.69 -10.95
N TYR A 50 32.60 17.29 -11.54
CA TYR A 50 32.22 15.90 -11.78
C TYR A 50 32.53 15.52 -13.24
N PRO A 51 32.76 14.24 -13.58
CA PRO A 51 32.72 13.07 -12.71
C PRO A 51 33.88 13.00 -11.70
N LEU A 52 33.71 12.18 -10.66
CA LEU A 52 34.73 12.00 -9.61
C LEU A 52 35.99 11.27 -10.10
N TYR A 53 35.93 10.63 -11.27
CA TYR A 53 37.03 9.91 -11.90
C TYR A 53 36.86 9.86 -13.43
N ASN A 54 37.97 9.70 -14.18
CA ASN A 54 37.92 9.43 -15.61
C ASN A 54 37.66 7.93 -15.85
N THR A 55 36.62 7.61 -16.63
CA THR A 55 36.17 6.22 -16.88
C THR A 55 37.22 5.40 -17.59
N SER A 56 37.92 5.98 -18.56
CA SER A 56 39.01 5.36 -19.33
C SER A 56 40.20 4.92 -18.46
N ASN A 57 40.30 5.45 -17.24
CA ASN A 57 41.34 5.09 -16.27
C ASN A 57 40.87 4.03 -15.25
N CYS A 58 39.61 3.56 -15.31
CA CYS A 58 39.08 2.56 -14.39
C CYS A 58 38.93 1.17 -15.05
N PRO A 59 39.83 0.20 -14.79
CA PRO A 59 39.78 -1.13 -15.42
C PRO A 59 38.68 -2.06 -14.87
N PHE A 60 37.83 -1.58 -13.95
CA PHE A 60 36.80 -2.39 -13.27
C PHE A 60 35.40 -2.25 -13.87
N ILE A 61 35.19 -1.28 -14.76
CA ILE A 61 33.88 -1.04 -15.37
C ILE A 61 33.55 -2.19 -16.33
N SER A 62 32.45 -2.89 -16.07
CA SER A 62 31.93 -3.90 -17.01
C SER A 62 31.39 -3.23 -18.26
N LYS A 63 31.65 -3.80 -19.45
CA LYS A 63 31.34 -3.19 -20.76
C LYS A 63 29.93 -2.58 -20.84
N GLY A 64 28.90 -3.18 -20.23
CA GLY A 64 27.53 -2.63 -20.25
C GLY A 64 27.36 -1.27 -19.57
N PHE A 65 28.25 -0.89 -18.65
CA PHE A 65 28.18 0.37 -17.90
C PHE A 65 29.17 1.43 -18.43
N ASP A 66 30.18 1.04 -19.21
CA ASP A 66 31.12 1.98 -19.84
C ASP A 66 30.51 2.59 -21.12
N CYS A 67 29.64 3.56 -20.90
CA CYS A 67 28.93 4.25 -21.96
C CYS A 67 29.87 5.04 -22.88
N GLN A 68 30.95 5.62 -22.34
CA GLN A 68 31.91 6.41 -23.11
C GLN A 68 32.74 5.50 -24.04
N ALA A 69 33.27 4.36 -23.55
CA ALA A 69 33.98 3.40 -24.41
C ALA A 69 33.06 2.70 -25.43
N ASN A 70 31.75 2.62 -25.17
CA ASN A 70 30.74 2.18 -26.14
C ASN A 70 30.29 3.29 -27.11
N GLY A 71 30.91 4.48 -27.08
CA GLY A 71 30.66 5.56 -28.05
C GLY A 71 29.44 6.44 -27.74
N ARG A 72 29.05 6.60 -26.47
CA ARG A 72 28.08 7.63 -26.07
C ARG A 72 28.67 9.03 -26.34
N PRO A 73 28.05 9.87 -27.19
CA PRO A 73 28.67 11.11 -27.65
C PRO A 73 28.46 12.31 -26.71
N ASP A 74 27.46 12.23 -25.82
CA ASP A 74 27.19 13.26 -24.83
C ASP A 74 27.92 12.97 -23.51
N GLN A 75 28.33 14.04 -22.82
CA GLN A 75 28.98 13.96 -21.49
C GLN A 75 28.23 14.75 -20.41
N PHE A 76 27.21 15.54 -20.76
CA PHE A 76 26.42 16.33 -19.79
C PHE A 76 25.93 15.51 -18.59
N TYR A 77 25.49 14.26 -18.80
CA TYR A 77 25.02 13.39 -17.71
C TYR A 77 26.07 13.08 -16.62
N VAL A 78 27.38 13.17 -16.88
CA VAL A 78 28.42 12.95 -15.86
C VAL A 78 28.72 14.17 -15.00
N HIS A 79 28.30 15.37 -15.42
CA HIS A 79 28.55 16.64 -14.72
C HIS A 79 27.45 17.02 -13.70
N TYR A 80 26.68 16.05 -13.21
CA TYR A 80 25.57 16.30 -12.27
C TYR A 80 25.85 15.79 -10.86
N LYS A 81 25.81 16.70 -9.89
CA LYS A 81 25.91 16.45 -8.45
C LYS A 81 24.53 16.43 -7.78
N TRP A 82 24.34 15.55 -6.80
CA TRP A 82 23.19 15.61 -5.90
C TRP A 82 23.41 16.62 -4.77
N LYS A 83 22.50 17.59 -4.63
CA LYS A 83 22.51 18.59 -3.55
C LYS A 83 21.29 18.40 -2.62
N PRO A 84 21.48 17.93 -1.37
CA PRO A 84 20.42 17.90 -0.36
C PRO A 84 19.86 19.31 -0.07
N THR A 85 18.65 19.38 0.47
CA THR A 85 17.93 20.65 0.68
C THR A 85 18.44 21.42 1.89
N ALA A 86 18.67 20.73 3.01
CA ALA A 86 18.98 21.34 4.30
C ALA A 86 20.49 21.39 4.62
N CYS A 87 21.34 20.81 3.76
CA CYS A 87 22.72 20.49 4.11
C CYS A 87 23.60 20.23 2.87
N SER A 88 24.92 20.33 3.05
CA SER A 88 25.91 19.93 2.05
C SER A 88 26.20 18.44 2.11
N LEU A 89 26.09 17.73 0.98
CA LEU A 89 26.68 16.40 0.84
C LEU A 89 28.22 16.53 0.76
N PRO A 90 29.00 15.90 1.67
CA PRO A 90 30.46 15.90 1.55
C PRO A 90 30.88 15.18 0.28
N ARG A 91 31.78 15.79 -0.49
CA ARG A 91 32.37 15.15 -1.68
C ARG A 91 33.16 13.92 -1.25
N PHE A 92 33.07 12.82 -2.00
CA PHE A 92 33.85 11.62 -1.71
C PHE A 92 35.35 11.90 -1.63
N ASN A 93 35.99 11.36 -0.59
CA ASN A 93 37.45 11.33 -0.43
C ASN A 93 37.87 9.88 -0.19
N GLY A 94 38.58 9.27 -1.15
CA GLY A 94 38.96 7.86 -1.07
C GLY A 94 39.96 7.55 0.03
N GLU A 95 40.92 8.43 0.31
CA GLU A 95 41.88 8.22 1.42
C GLU A 95 41.19 8.26 2.78
N ASP A 96 40.24 9.19 3.00
CA ASP A 96 39.47 9.26 4.23
C ASP A 96 38.53 8.06 4.39
N PHE A 97 37.87 7.64 3.31
CA PHE A 97 37.08 6.41 3.27
C PHE A 97 37.94 5.18 3.61
N LEU A 98 39.08 4.99 2.95
CA LEU A 98 39.99 3.87 3.19
C LEU A 98 40.56 3.89 4.61
N ARG A 99 40.91 5.07 5.15
CA ARG A 99 41.37 5.26 6.53
C ARG A 99 40.30 4.88 7.56
N LYS A 100 39.05 5.35 7.37
CA LYS A 100 37.93 5.05 8.29
C LYS A 100 37.44 3.60 8.17
N MET A 101 37.60 2.99 7.00
CA MET A 101 37.25 1.59 6.72
C MET A 101 38.44 0.63 6.82
N LYS A 102 39.58 1.09 7.37
CA LYS A 102 40.76 0.24 7.60
C LYS A 102 40.43 -0.94 8.52
N GLY A 103 40.88 -2.14 8.14
CA GLY A 103 40.60 -3.39 8.85
C GLY A 103 39.15 -3.87 8.72
N LYS A 104 38.34 -3.28 7.82
CA LYS A 104 36.92 -3.62 7.63
C LYS A 104 36.65 -4.27 6.28
N LYS A 105 35.44 -4.79 6.15
CA LYS A 105 34.90 -5.33 4.90
C LYS A 105 33.63 -4.55 4.52
N VAL A 106 33.49 -4.19 3.26
CA VAL A 106 32.26 -3.60 2.71
C VAL A 106 31.72 -4.59 1.68
N LEU A 107 30.58 -5.23 1.99
CA LEU A 107 30.01 -6.29 1.17
C LEU A 107 28.68 -5.84 0.55
N PHE A 108 28.68 -5.64 -0.77
CA PHE A 108 27.49 -5.39 -1.57
C PHE A 108 26.80 -6.74 -1.86
N ILE A 109 25.52 -6.88 -1.49
CA ILE A 109 24.75 -8.12 -1.71
C ILE A 109 23.51 -7.77 -2.53
N GLY A 110 23.35 -8.37 -3.70
CA GLY A 110 22.18 -8.10 -4.54
C GLY A 110 22.32 -8.54 -5.99
N ASP A 111 21.76 -7.72 -6.88
CA ASP A 111 21.65 -7.94 -8.31
C ASP A 111 22.71 -7.17 -9.14
N SER A 112 22.45 -6.99 -10.44
CA SER A 112 23.33 -6.22 -11.32
C SER A 112 23.35 -4.71 -11.03
N ILE A 113 22.39 -4.15 -10.27
CA ILE A 113 22.43 -2.76 -9.80
C ILE A 113 23.37 -2.64 -8.59
N SER A 114 23.37 -3.63 -7.69
CA SER A 114 24.37 -3.69 -6.62
C SER A 114 25.79 -3.88 -7.16
N LEU A 115 25.96 -4.63 -8.27
CA LEU A 115 27.22 -4.67 -9.03
C LEU A 115 27.59 -3.30 -9.63
N ASN A 116 26.62 -2.58 -10.17
CA ASN A 116 26.79 -1.24 -10.75
C ASN A 116 27.32 -0.23 -9.71
N MET A 117 26.79 -0.30 -8.48
CA MET A 117 27.23 0.53 -7.36
C MET A 117 28.60 0.11 -6.80
N TRP A 118 28.89 -1.19 -6.75
CA TRP A 118 30.21 -1.68 -6.34
C TRP A 118 31.32 -1.25 -7.32
N GLN A 119 31.09 -1.37 -8.64
CA GLN A 119 32.08 -0.94 -9.65
C GLN A 119 32.33 0.58 -9.62
N SER A 120 31.29 1.39 -9.39
CA SER A 120 31.43 2.83 -9.12
C SER A 120 32.40 3.08 -7.95
N LEU A 121 32.18 2.43 -6.80
CA LEU A 121 33.04 2.59 -5.63
C LEU A 121 34.48 2.14 -5.90
N LEU A 122 34.69 1.05 -6.66
CA LEU A 122 36.03 0.62 -7.06
C LEU A 122 36.75 1.69 -7.89
N CYS A 123 36.06 2.34 -8.82
CA CYS A 123 36.63 3.41 -9.63
C CYS A 123 36.95 4.66 -8.78
N MET A 124 36.02 5.10 -7.92
CA MET A 124 36.21 6.24 -7.02
C MET A 124 37.40 6.03 -6.07
N VAL A 125 37.54 4.82 -5.53
CA VAL A 125 38.66 4.44 -4.66
C VAL A 125 39.97 4.36 -5.46
N HIS A 126 39.99 3.67 -6.61
CA HIS A 126 41.21 3.52 -7.41
C HIS A 126 41.73 4.85 -7.98
N ALA A 127 40.83 5.75 -8.40
CA ALA A 127 41.20 7.10 -8.81
C ALA A 127 41.78 7.94 -7.66
N SER A 128 41.41 7.64 -6.42
CA SER A 128 41.99 8.30 -5.23
C SER A 128 43.37 7.72 -4.85
N VAL A 129 43.59 6.41 -5.04
CA VAL A 129 44.86 5.72 -4.74
C VAL A 129 45.42 4.93 -5.94
N PRO A 130 45.78 5.58 -7.06
CA PRO A 130 46.11 4.91 -8.31
C PRO A 130 47.40 4.09 -8.27
N LEU A 131 48.28 4.36 -7.30
CA LEU A 131 49.55 3.63 -7.10
C LEU A 131 49.44 2.47 -6.08
N SER A 132 48.36 2.42 -5.29
CA SER A 132 48.19 1.38 -4.27
C SER A 132 47.92 0.01 -4.89
N LYS A 133 48.67 -1.00 -4.46
CA LYS A 133 48.53 -2.37 -4.96
C LYS A 133 47.21 -2.97 -4.47
N TYR A 134 46.37 -3.40 -5.41
CA TYR A 134 45.14 -4.13 -5.13
C TYR A 134 45.25 -5.60 -5.55
N THR A 135 44.37 -6.44 -5.02
CA THR A 135 44.04 -7.75 -5.61
C THR A 135 42.57 -7.78 -5.98
N LEU A 136 42.24 -8.43 -7.10
CA LEU A 136 40.87 -8.64 -7.54
C LEU A 136 40.68 -10.13 -7.83
N MET A 137 39.80 -10.78 -7.07
CA MET A 137 39.54 -12.22 -7.15
C MET A 137 38.05 -12.49 -7.25
N SER A 138 37.64 -13.42 -8.11
CA SER A 138 36.24 -13.86 -8.22
C SER A 138 36.15 -15.37 -8.02
N LYS A 139 35.31 -15.79 -7.07
CA LYS A 139 35.08 -17.19 -6.69
C LYS A 139 33.58 -17.50 -6.78
N GLY A 140 33.14 -17.96 -7.94
CA GLY A 140 31.71 -18.18 -8.22
C GLY A 140 30.95 -16.86 -8.23
N ASN A 141 29.93 -16.73 -7.36
CA ASN A 141 29.10 -15.52 -7.25
C ASN A 141 29.71 -14.41 -6.37
N HIS A 142 30.90 -14.62 -5.78
CA HIS A 142 31.54 -13.69 -4.85
C HIS A 142 32.81 -13.09 -5.48
N SER A 143 32.86 -11.77 -5.60
CA SER A 143 34.02 -11.00 -6.04
C SER A 143 34.60 -10.21 -4.86
N ILE A 144 35.92 -10.19 -4.75
CA ILE A 144 36.68 -9.54 -3.69
C ILE A 144 37.71 -8.63 -4.35
N PHE A 145 37.55 -7.32 -4.21
CA PHE A 145 38.62 -6.34 -4.41
C PHE A 145 39.23 -6.04 -3.04
N ALA A 146 40.55 -6.13 -2.89
CA ALA A 146 41.23 -5.86 -1.62
C ALA A 146 42.43 -4.94 -1.82
N LEU A 147 42.64 -4.02 -0.86
CA LEU A 147 43.79 -3.11 -0.79
C LEU A 147 44.57 -3.46 0.49
N PRO A 148 45.64 -4.29 0.42
CA PRO A 148 46.32 -4.80 1.61
C PRO A 148 46.95 -3.70 2.48
N GLU A 149 47.41 -2.61 1.86
CA GLU A 149 47.94 -1.40 2.52
C GLU A 149 46.95 -0.76 3.51
N TYR A 150 45.65 -0.82 3.16
CA TYR A 150 44.55 -0.29 3.97
C TYR A 150 43.80 -1.39 4.72
N GLU A 151 44.25 -2.65 4.67
CA GLU A 151 43.65 -3.81 5.34
C GLU A 151 42.13 -3.94 5.10
N ILE A 152 41.68 -3.55 3.90
CA ILE A 152 40.25 -3.44 3.53
C ILE A 152 39.90 -4.36 2.36
N SER A 153 38.69 -4.93 2.38
CA SER A 153 38.06 -5.52 1.19
C SER A 153 36.74 -4.85 0.83
N LEU A 154 36.59 -4.57 -0.46
CA LEU A 154 35.37 -4.12 -1.12
C LEU A 154 34.83 -5.30 -1.94
N GLU A 155 33.80 -5.95 -1.42
CA GLU A 155 33.31 -7.25 -1.88
C GLU A 155 31.91 -7.12 -2.51
N TYR A 156 31.61 -7.96 -3.49
CA TYR A 156 30.29 -8.09 -4.09
C TYR A 156 29.86 -9.56 -4.13
N SER A 157 28.66 -9.85 -3.63
CA SER A 157 28.04 -11.17 -3.66
C SER A 157 26.73 -11.12 -4.46
N ARG A 158 26.70 -11.86 -5.58
CA ARG A 158 25.55 -11.93 -6.46
C ARG A 158 24.45 -12.82 -5.87
N ASN A 159 23.56 -12.22 -5.09
CA ASN A 159 22.29 -12.80 -4.66
C ASN A 159 21.13 -11.89 -5.08
N VAL A 160 20.66 -12.10 -6.32
CA VAL A 160 19.71 -11.24 -7.05
C VAL A 160 18.37 -11.00 -6.30
N TYR A 161 18.00 -11.89 -5.37
CA TYR A 161 16.71 -11.83 -4.67
C TYR A 161 16.85 -11.94 -3.14
N LEU A 162 18.08 -11.89 -2.60
CA LEU A 162 18.42 -12.05 -1.18
C LEU A 162 17.94 -13.35 -0.51
N VAL A 163 17.52 -14.35 -1.30
CA VAL A 163 17.04 -15.68 -0.85
C VAL A 163 17.57 -16.78 -1.78
N ASP A 164 17.63 -18.01 -1.28
CA ASP A 164 18.30 -19.12 -1.97
C ASP A 164 17.65 -19.56 -3.29
N LEU A 165 18.50 -20.09 -4.18
CA LEU A 165 18.15 -20.58 -5.51
C LEU A 165 18.39 -22.10 -5.58
N VAL A 166 17.32 -22.88 -5.62
CA VAL A 166 17.34 -24.33 -5.80
C VAL A 166 17.31 -24.66 -7.31
N LYS A 167 17.81 -25.82 -7.71
CA LYS A 167 17.58 -26.37 -9.05
C LYS A 167 16.79 -27.66 -8.94
N GLU A 168 15.62 -27.68 -9.56
CA GLU A 168 14.67 -28.78 -9.50
C GLU A 168 14.43 -29.38 -10.88
N LYS A 169 13.78 -30.55 -10.92
CA LYS A 169 13.40 -31.23 -12.17
C LYS A 169 12.46 -30.41 -13.06
N ILE A 170 11.84 -29.37 -12.52
CA ILE A 170 10.90 -28.46 -13.20
C ILE A 170 11.56 -27.17 -13.71
N GLY A 171 12.79 -26.86 -13.31
CA GLY A 171 13.48 -25.62 -13.67
C GLY A 171 14.47 -25.13 -12.61
N THR A 172 15.05 -23.94 -12.83
CA THR A 172 15.81 -23.26 -11.75
C THR A 172 14.82 -22.60 -10.81
N VAL A 173 14.49 -23.31 -9.73
CA VAL A 173 13.63 -22.86 -8.64
C VAL A 173 14.39 -21.82 -7.82
N LEU A 174 14.30 -20.58 -8.27
CA LEU A 174 14.12 -19.48 -7.34
C LEU A 174 12.90 -19.79 -6.44
N LYS A 175 12.52 -18.88 -5.55
CA LYS A 175 11.13 -18.83 -5.09
C LYS A 175 10.12 -18.46 -6.24
N TRP A 176 10.47 -18.67 -7.50
CA TRP A 176 9.82 -18.30 -8.77
C TRP A 176 10.39 -19.27 -9.84
N ASP A 177 9.62 -20.03 -10.61
CA ASP A 177 8.16 -20.11 -10.77
C ASP A 177 7.37 -20.54 -9.52
N PHE A 178 8.03 -20.81 -8.39
CA PHE A 178 7.44 -21.50 -7.25
C PHE A 178 8.00 -21.03 -5.90
N ILE A 179 7.25 -20.27 -5.09
CA ILE A 179 7.68 -19.88 -3.73
C ILE A 179 7.50 -21.06 -2.79
N GLU A 180 8.58 -21.67 -2.31
CA GLU A 180 8.49 -22.59 -1.17
C GLU A 180 8.36 -21.81 0.15
N TRP A 181 7.16 -21.73 0.72
CA TRP A 181 6.91 -21.14 2.03
C TRP A 181 6.30 -22.17 2.97
N ASN A 182 6.97 -22.42 4.11
CA ASN A 182 6.60 -23.44 5.10
C ASN A 182 6.37 -24.83 4.47
N GLY A 183 7.28 -25.28 3.59
CA GLY A 183 7.18 -26.57 2.89
C GLY A 183 6.10 -26.63 1.79
N LYS A 184 5.47 -25.50 1.43
CA LYS A 184 4.48 -25.41 0.35
C LYS A 184 4.97 -24.55 -0.80
N ILE A 185 4.95 -25.13 -1.99
CA ILE A 185 5.35 -24.53 -3.27
C ILE A 185 4.15 -23.75 -3.87
N LEU A 186 4.31 -22.44 -4.08
CA LEU A 186 3.24 -21.52 -4.54
C LEU A 186 3.59 -20.91 -5.91
N LYS A 187 2.79 -21.20 -6.94
CA LYS A 187 3.16 -20.95 -8.34
C LYS A 187 2.89 -19.52 -8.85
N ASP A 188 1.90 -18.84 -8.29
CA ASP A 188 1.39 -17.56 -8.84
C ASP A 188 1.18 -16.51 -7.74
N MET A 189 2.12 -16.37 -6.81
CA MET A 189 2.07 -15.26 -5.86
C MET A 189 2.25 -13.92 -6.61
N ASP A 190 1.51 -12.90 -6.18
CA ASP A 190 1.71 -11.54 -6.67
C ASP A 190 3.17 -11.08 -6.49
N ARG A 191 3.71 -10.34 -7.46
CA ARG A 191 5.12 -9.93 -7.48
C ARG A 191 5.50 -9.06 -6.27
N LEU A 192 4.58 -8.21 -5.80
CA LEU A 192 4.81 -7.31 -4.68
C LEU A 192 4.70 -8.05 -3.34
N GLU A 193 3.75 -8.98 -3.20
CA GLU A 193 3.65 -9.85 -2.02
C GLU A 193 4.83 -10.84 -1.95
N ALA A 194 5.30 -11.36 -3.09
CA ALA A 194 6.48 -12.22 -3.13
C ALA A 194 7.77 -11.47 -2.78
N PHE A 195 7.94 -10.24 -3.29
CA PHE A 195 9.01 -9.34 -2.89
C PHE A 195 8.97 -9.07 -1.37
N LYS A 196 7.77 -8.82 -0.83
CA LYS A 196 7.54 -8.67 0.62
C LYS A 196 7.88 -9.93 1.41
N VAL A 197 7.51 -11.13 0.94
CA VAL A 197 7.84 -12.41 1.60
C VAL A 197 9.34 -12.69 1.57
N GLY A 198 10.01 -12.42 0.45
CA GLY A 198 11.47 -12.50 0.33
C GLY A 198 12.17 -11.53 1.28
N LEU A 199 11.79 -10.26 1.25
CA LEU A 199 12.36 -9.22 2.11
C LEU A 199 12.06 -9.47 3.60
N THR A 200 10.88 -10.01 3.93
CA THR A 200 10.54 -10.44 5.30
C THR A 200 11.40 -11.64 5.74
N THR A 201 11.79 -12.52 4.82
CA THR A 201 12.72 -13.64 5.10
C THR A 201 14.12 -13.12 5.38
N TRP A 202 14.63 -12.21 4.55
CA TRP A 202 15.90 -11.50 4.77
C TRP A 202 15.91 -10.69 6.08
N SER A 203 14.82 -9.97 6.40
CA SER A 203 14.74 -9.16 7.62
C SER A 203 14.86 -10.01 8.89
N LYS A 204 14.19 -11.17 8.93
CA LYS A 204 14.33 -12.16 10.00
C LYS A 204 15.75 -12.73 10.09
N TRP A 205 16.42 -12.93 8.95
CA TRP A 205 17.82 -13.34 8.96
C TRP A 205 18.73 -12.26 9.57
N VAL A 206 18.53 -10.98 9.26
CA VAL A 206 19.27 -9.86 9.90
C VAL A 206 18.97 -9.81 11.40
N ASP A 207 17.69 -9.80 11.79
CA ASP A 207 17.22 -9.83 13.17
C ASP A 207 17.74 -11.03 13.97
N SER A 208 18.10 -12.13 13.30
CA SER A 208 18.72 -13.30 13.94
C SER A 208 20.26 -13.21 13.99
N ASN A 209 20.94 -12.85 12.89
CA ASN A 209 22.38 -13.11 12.71
C ASN A 209 23.31 -11.89 12.82
N VAL A 210 22.82 -10.66 12.59
CA VAL A 210 23.67 -9.45 12.57
C VAL A 210 23.88 -8.87 13.97
N ASP A 211 25.10 -8.54 14.36
CA ASP A 211 25.35 -7.72 15.57
C ASP A 211 25.52 -6.24 15.17
N PRO A 212 24.59 -5.34 15.54
CA PRO A 212 24.67 -3.93 15.16
C PRO A 212 25.85 -3.18 15.80
N ARG A 213 26.54 -3.77 16.79
CA ARG A 213 27.75 -3.21 17.40
C ARG A 213 28.99 -3.40 16.54
N THR A 214 28.99 -4.38 15.64
CA THR A 214 30.13 -4.73 14.77
C THR A 214 29.82 -4.52 13.29
N THR A 215 28.54 -4.58 12.92
CA THR A 215 28.08 -4.65 11.52
C THR A 215 26.97 -3.63 11.29
N GLN A 216 27.28 -2.57 10.54
CA GLN A 216 26.26 -1.64 10.04
C GLN A 216 25.60 -2.26 8.80
N VAL A 217 24.26 -2.23 8.73
CA VAL A 217 23.50 -2.76 7.59
C VAL A 217 22.79 -1.61 6.89
N PHE A 218 23.01 -1.53 5.59
CA PHE A 218 22.33 -0.61 4.69
C PHE A 218 21.43 -1.40 3.74
N PHE A 219 20.23 -0.90 3.47
CA PHE A 219 19.37 -1.43 2.41
C PHE A 219 19.32 -0.42 1.26
N GLN A 220 19.64 -0.85 0.04
CA GLN A 220 19.58 0.00 -1.14
C GLN A 220 18.12 0.23 -1.55
N GLY A 221 17.71 1.49 -1.65
CA GLY A 221 16.39 1.87 -2.17
C GLY A 221 16.18 1.40 -3.61
N ILE A 222 14.93 1.38 -4.05
CA ILE A 222 14.56 0.87 -5.38
C ILE A 222 15.23 1.73 -6.47
N SER A 223 16.14 1.13 -7.25
CA SER A 223 16.61 1.74 -8.50
C SER A 223 15.47 1.74 -9.52
N PRO A 224 15.10 2.89 -10.10
CA PRO A 224 14.05 2.98 -11.09
C PRO A 224 14.50 2.49 -12.48
N THR A 225 13.55 2.42 -13.41
CA THR A 225 13.81 2.18 -14.83
C THR A 225 13.05 3.20 -15.68
N HIS A 226 13.67 3.68 -16.77
CA HIS A 226 13.11 4.74 -17.63
C HIS A 226 12.72 4.20 -19.03
N TYR A 227 11.80 3.23 -19.05
CA TYR A 227 11.26 2.62 -20.28
C TYR A 227 9.96 3.26 -20.81
N ASP A 228 9.38 4.22 -20.09
CA ASP A 228 8.08 4.80 -20.43
C ASP A 228 8.07 6.32 -20.18
N GLY A 229 8.32 7.09 -21.25
CA GLY A 229 8.46 8.54 -21.19
C GLY A 229 7.28 9.28 -20.56
N ARG A 230 6.08 8.68 -20.59
CA ARG A 230 4.86 9.24 -19.99
C ARG A 230 5.01 9.47 -18.48
N GLN A 231 5.86 8.70 -17.81
CA GLN A 231 6.13 8.85 -16.37
C GLN A 231 6.91 10.14 -16.04
N TRP A 232 7.55 10.77 -17.02
CA TRP A 232 8.21 12.07 -16.88
C TRP A 232 7.65 13.15 -17.81
N ASN A 233 6.38 13.02 -18.21
CA ASN A 233 5.69 13.89 -19.16
C ASN A 233 6.33 13.93 -20.57
N GLY A 234 7.21 12.98 -20.90
CA GLY A 234 7.72 12.73 -22.24
C GLY A 234 6.71 12.01 -23.14
N SER A 235 7.09 11.78 -24.40
CA SER A 235 6.20 11.14 -25.38
C SER A 235 5.99 9.64 -25.11
N ILE A 236 4.93 9.06 -25.69
CA ILE A 236 4.62 7.62 -25.58
C ILE A 236 5.66 6.69 -26.25
N SER A 237 6.54 7.23 -27.09
CA SER A 237 7.68 6.52 -27.68
C SER A 237 9.02 6.85 -27.01
N ALA A 238 9.05 7.83 -26.09
CA ALA A 238 10.25 8.18 -25.35
C ALA A 238 10.59 7.10 -24.31
N THR A 239 11.90 6.94 -24.11
CA THR A 239 12.56 6.09 -23.12
C THR A 239 13.83 6.84 -22.71
N CYS A 240 14.74 6.27 -21.92
CA CYS A 240 16.08 6.84 -21.74
C CYS A 240 16.87 7.09 -23.05
N LYS A 241 16.43 6.54 -24.20
CA LYS A 241 17.09 6.75 -25.49
C LYS A 241 16.96 8.19 -26.00
N GLY A 242 18.08 8.90 -25.99
CA GLY A 242 18.19 10.29 -26.43
C GLY A 242 18.01 11.30 -25.30
N GLU A 243 17.80 10.85 -24.07
CA GLU A 243 17.71 11.72 -22.90
C GLU A 243 19.13 12.07 -22.41
N THR A 244 19.50 13.35 -22.50
CA THR A 244 20.86 13.85 -22.18
C THR A 244 20.92 14.73 -20.93
N THR A 245 19.77 15.02 -20.33
CA THR A 245 19.61 15.90 -19.15
C THR A 245 18.65 15.29 -18.12
N PRO A 246 18.82 15.58 -16.83
CA PRO A 246 17.91 15.12 -15.78
C PRO A 246 16.55 15.84 -15.82
N LEU A 247 15.66 15.45 -14.91
CA LEU A 247 14.40 16.14 -14.66
C LEU A 247 14.58 17.21 -13.59
N ASN A 248 14.13 18.43 -13.89
CA ASN A 248 14.14 19.54 -12.95
C ASN A 248 13.09 19.36 -11.84
N GLY A 249 13.45 19.68 -10.61
CA GLY A 249 12.56 19.65 -9.44
C GLY A 249 13.00 18.68 -8.34
N LYS A 250 12.07 18.32 -7.46
CA LYS A 250 12.29 17.41 -6.31
C LYS A 250 11.36 16.19 -6.28
N THR A 251 10.49 16.06 -7.28
CA THR A 251 9.38 15.09 -7.33
C THR A 251 9.21 14.53 -8.73
N TYR A 252 9.10 13.21 -8.87
CA TYR A 252 8.90 12.55 -10.16
C TYR A 252 7.41 12.51 -10.54
N PRO A 253 6.99 12.95 -11.76
CA PRO A 253 5.58 13.04 -12.14
C PRO A 253 4.82 11.69 -12.09
N GLY A 254 5.48 10.58 -12.41
CA GLY A 254 4.89 9.24 -12.42
C GLY A 254 4.64 8.63 -11.03
N GLY A 255 5.03 9.32 -9.94
CA GLY A 255 4.96 8.78 -8.57
C GLY A 255 6.07 7.77 -8.25
N LEU A 256 5.98 7.13 -7.08
CA LEU A 256 6.97 6.15 -6.61
C LEU A 256 6.57 4.71 -6.97
N PRO A 257 7.55 3.81 -7.24
CA PRO A 257 7.27 2.38 -7.41
C PRO A 257 6.65 1.77 -6.13
N PRO A 258 5.59 0.94 -6.22
CA PRO A 258 4.94 0.31 -5.04
C PRO A 258 5.87 -0.54 -4.15
N ALA A 259 7.02 -0.97 -4.68
CA ALA A 259 8.04 -1.67 -3.91
C ALA A 259 8.66 -0.80 -2.79
N VAL A 260 8.65 0.54 -2.92
CA VAL A 260 9.16 1.47 -1.90
C VAL A 260 8.39 1.34 -0.59
N ASP A 261 7.06 1.22 -0.66
CA ASP A 261 6.21 1.07 0.52
C ASP A 261 6.42 -0.28 1.21
N VAL A 262 6.69 -1.34 0.44
CA VAL A 262 7.06 -2.66 0.99
C VAL A 262 8.40 -2.61 1.71
N VAL A 263 9.43 -1.97 1.13
CA VAL A 263 10.73 -1.78 1.80
C VAL A 263 10.54 -1.03 3.10
N LYS A 264 9.86 0.13 3.07
CA LYS A 264 9.62 0.96 4.26
C LYS A 264 8.76 0.24 5.31
N GLN A 265 7.79 -0.58 4.91
CA GLN A 265 7.01 -1.42 5.82
C GLN A 265 7.84 -2.52 6.48
N VAL A 266 8.71 -3.22 5.75
CA VAL A 266 9.53 -4.30 6.32
C VAL A 266 10.60 -3.73 7.26
N LEU A 267 11.36 -2.71 6.83
CA LEU A 267 12.42 -2.09 7.64
C LEU A 267 11.86 -1.50 8.95
N LYS A 268 10.66 -0.89 8.92
CA LYS A 268 9.99 -0.36 10.13
C LYS A 268 9.61 -1.44 11.15
N ASN A 269 9.50 -2.70 10.74
CA ASN A 269 9.10 -3.83 11.58
C ASN A 269 10.29 -4.67 12.08
N MET A 270 11.54 -4.29 11.76
CA MET A 270 12.74 -4.99 12.20
C MET A 270 13.08 -4.67 13.66
N SER A 271 13.70 -5.62 14.36
CA SER A 271 14.22 -5.40 15.72
C SER A 271 15.58 -4.69 15.73
N LYS A 272 16.38 -4.89 14.67
CA LYS A 272 17.69 -4.26 14.47
C LYS A 272 17.59 -3.12 13.47
N GLY A 273 18.23 -2.01 13.79
CA GLY A 273 18.29 -0.84 12.91
C GLY A 273 19.00 -1.16 11.59
N VAL A 274 18.34 -0.83 10.48
CA VAL A 274 18.89 -0.87 9.12
C VAL A 274 18.72 0.49 8.48
N THR A 275 19.79 1.05 7.92
CA THR A 275 19.74 2.34 7.25
C THR A 275 19.23 2.17 5.81
N LEU A 276 18.07 2.74 5.50
CA LEU A 276 17.59 2.82 4.12
C LEU A 276 18.40 3.89 3.36
N LEU A 277 19.10 3.48 2.30
CA LEU A 277 19.63 4.39 1.29
C LEU A 277 18.47 4.74 0.34
N ASP A 278 17.66 5.76 0.64
CA ASP A 278 16.43 6.07 -0.11
C ASP A 278 16.69 6.79 -1.46
N ILE A 279 17.51 6.14 -2.30
CA ILE A 279 17.97 6.61 -3.60
C ILE A 279 16.88 6.70 -4.67
N THR A 280 15.64 6.27 -4.39
CA THR A 280 14.61 6.09 -5.41
C THR A 280 14.22 7.41 -6.07
N THR A 281 13.87 8.43 -5.27
CA THR A 281 13.41 9.72 -5.81
C THR A 281 14.52 10.46 -6.56
N LEU A 282 15.75 10.49 -6.03
CA LEU A 282 16.87 11.14 -6.70
C LEU A 282 17.25 10.44 -8.01
N SER A 283 17.15 9.10 -8.07
CA SER A 283 17.44 8.34 -9.29
C SER A 283 16.32 8.44 -10.32
N LEU A 284 15.06 8.63 -9.89
CA LEU A 284 13.91 8.88 -10.79
C LEU A 284 14.04 10.22 -11.53
N LEU A 285 14.82 11.16 -11.01
CA LEU A 285 15.13 12.39 -11.72
C LEU A 285 16.22 12.23 -12.80
N ARG A 286 16.83 11.04 -12.94
CA ARG A 286 17.99 10.78 -13.82
C ARG A 286 17.68 9.95 -15.07
N LYS A 287 16.63 10.30 -15.82
CA LYS A 287 16.30 9.67 -17.12
C LYS A 287 17.49 9.59 -18.11
N ASP A 288 18.46 10.48 -17.95
CA ASP A 288 19.70 10.62 -18.73
C ASP A 288 20.84 9.67 -18.35
N GLY A 289 20.85 9.16 -17.11
CA GLY A 289 21.99 8.42 -16.55
C GLY A 289 22.17 6.97 -17.05
N HIS A 290 21.30 6.50 -17.95
CA HIS A 290 21.26 5.11 -18.41
C HIS A 290 22.16 4.84 -19.62
N PRO A 291 22.69 3.61 -19.79
CA PRO A 291 23.45 3.23 -20.98
C PRO A 291 22.65 3.30 -22.28
N SER A 292 21.33 3.06 -22.25
CA SER A 292 20.50 3.12 -23.45
C SER A 292 21.05 2.18 -24.54
N VAL A 293 21.31 2.67 -25.75
CA VAL A 293 21.96 1.93 -26.85
C VAL A 293 23.46 1.70 -26.64
N TYR A 294 24.08 2.40 -25.69
CA TYR A 294 25.50 2.33 -25.35
C TYR A 294 25.81 1.28 -24.28
N PHE A 295 24.98 0.23 -24.17
CA PHE A 295 25.20 -0.96 -23.33
C PHE A 295 26.16 -1.99 -23.98
N GLY A 296 26.78 -1.65 -25.13
CA GLY A 296 27.78 -2.49 -25.79
C GLY A 296 27.25 -3.79 -26.41
N LYS A 297 25.91 -3.89 -26.58
CA LYS A 297 25.12 -4.94 -27.24
C LYS A 297 23.93 -4.30 -27.96
N GLU A 298 23.30 -5.02 -28.88
CA GLU A 298 22.01 -4.60 -29.45
C GLU A 298 20.93 -4.50 -28.36
N GLY A 299 20.22 -3.36 -28.31
CA GLY A 299 19.15 -3.13 -27.35
C GLY A 299 19.00 -1.66 -26.96
N ASN A 300 18.29 -1.44 -25.86
CA ASN A 300 18.13 -0.15 -25.19
C ASN A 300 18.00 -0.42 -23.68
N ASP A 301 19.07 -0.24 -22.90
CA ASP A 301 19.05 -0.48 -21.47
C ASP A 301 18.68 0.80 -20.70
N CYS A 302 17.48 0.81 -20.11
CA CYS A 302 17.00 1.86 -19.21
C CYS A 302 16.82 1.32 -17.78
N SER A 303 17.63 0.33 -17.38
CA SER A 303 17.63 -0.27 -16.04
C SER A 303 18.95 -0.03 -15.29
N HIS A 304 20.08 -0.29 -15.96
CA HIS A 304 21.42 -0.08 -15.45
C HIS A 304 21.86 1.36 -15.64
N TRP A 305 23.00 1.74 -15.07
CA TRP A 305 23.51 3.11 -15.07
C TRP A 305 24.90 3.19 -15.69
N CYS A 306 25.14 4.26 -16.44
CA CYS A 306 26.48 4.60 -16.89
C CYS A 306 27.40 4.83 -15.68
N LEU A 307 28.66 4.41 -15.82
CA LEU A 307 29.75 4.72 -14.91
C LEU A 307 30.80 5.54 -15.68
N ALA A 308 31.21 6.72 -15.23
CA ALA A 308 30.72 7.50 -14.09
C ALA A 308 29.25 7.94 -14.25
N GLY A 309 28.59 8.29 -13.15
CA GLY A 309 27.18 8.70 -13.16
C GLY A 309 26.44 8.48 -11.83
N VAL A 310 25.16 8.14 -11.93
CA VAL A 310 24.20 8.11 -10.80
C VAL A 310 24.65 7.24 -9.62
N PRO A 311 25.27 6.05 -9.80
CA PRO A 311 25.76 5.25 -8.68
C PRO A 311 26.90 5.90 -7.88
N ASP A 312 27.63 6.84 -8.46
CA ASP A 312 28.68 7.58 -7.76
C ASP A 312 28.07 8.43 -6.65
N SER A 313 26.95 9.12 -6.93
CA SER A 313 26.21 9.87 -5.91
C SER A 313 25.55 8.96 -4.85
N TRP A 314 25.20 7.72 -5.18
CA TRP A 314 24.79 6.74 -4.16
C TRP A 314 25.96 6.41 -3.23
N ASN A 315 27.17 6.28 -3.78
CA ASN A 315 28.40 6.06 -3.01
C ASN A 315 28.84 7.31 -2.22
N GLU A 316 28.60 8.53 -2.72
CA GLU A 316 28.79 9.77 -1.94
C GLU A 316 27.84 9.83 -0.73
N ILE A 317 26.57 9.44 -0.89
CA ILE A 317 25.61 9.38 0.23
C ILE A 317 25.98 8.26 1.22
N LEU A 318 26.40 7.08 0.73
CA LEU A 318 26.90 6.02 1.59
C LEU A 318 28.16 6.45 2.37
N TYR A 319 29.10 7.13 1.71
CA TYR A 319 30.28 7.73 2.34
C TYR A 319 29.89 8.76 3.40
N ALA A 320 28.96 9.67 3.11
CA ALA A 320 28.45 10.65 4.08
C ALA A 320 27.84 9.97 5.31
N LEU A 321 27.07 8.90 5.14
CA LEU A 321 26.47 8.16 6.25
C LEU A 321 27.51 7.38 7.07
N LEU A 322 28.46 6.71 6.41
CA LEU A 322 29.54 5.98 7.08
C LEU A 322 30.51 6.92 7.84
N THR A 323 30.66 8.17 7.40
CA THR A 323 31.62 9.12 7.98
C THR A 323 31.02 10.12 8.97
N ASN A 324 29.73 10.45 8.87
CA ASN A 324 29.04 11.33 9.82
C ASN A 324 28.47 10.60 11.04
N ALA A 325 28.59 9.26 11.11
CA ALA A 325 28.09 8.41 12.20
C ALA A 325 28.74 8.64 13.59
N GLN A 326 29.60 9.65 13.74
CA GLN A 326 30.14 10.11 15.03
C GLN A 326 29.49 11.40 15.56
N GLY A 327 28.55 12.00 14.81
CA GLY A 327 27.88 13.27 15.18
C GLY A 327 26.41 13.18 15.60
N GLY A 328 25.78 12.00 15.55
CA GLY A 328 24.35 11.83 15.82
C GLY A 328 24.04 10.77 16.87
N THR A 329 23.29 11.13 17.91
CA THR A 329 22.91 10.20 19.00
C THR A 329 21.97 9.10 18.49
N LEU A 330 22.23 7.87 18.95
CA LEU A 330 21.53 6.67 18.50
C LEU A 330 20.06 6.64 18.96
N LEU A 331 19.11 6.90 18.05
CA LEU A 331 17.67 6.86 18.32
C LEU A 331 17.14 5.42 18.47
N ILE A 332 17.42 4.80 19.62
CA ILE A 332 16.73 3.57 20.05
C ILE A 332 15.32 3.95 20.56
N ASN A 333 14.29 3.69 19.76
CA ASN A 333 12.89 3.90 20.15
C ASN A 333 12.40 2.81 21.12
N CYS A 334 12.83 2.86 22.38
CA CYS A 334 12.23 2.08 23.46
C CYS A 334 10.83 2.63 23.82
N VAL A 335 9.78 2.03 23.26
CA VAL A 335 8.38 2.39 23.58
C VAL A 335 7.98 1.86 24.96
N VAL A 336 8.32 2.63 26.00
CA VAL A 336 7.81 2.40 27.36
C VAL A 336 6.40 2.97 27.47
N LYS A 337 5.41 2.11 27.76
CA LYS A 337 4.05 2.55 28.10
C LYS A 337 4.03 3.10 29.53
N GLY A 338 4.00 4.42 29.69
CA GLY A 338 3.78 5.06 30.98
C GLY A 338 3.52 6.55 30.85
N ASN A 339 2.53 7.07 31.61
CA ASN A 339 2.32 8.51 31.74
C ASN A 339 3.48 9.12 32.54
N LEU A 340 4.08 10.20 32.05
CA LEU A 340 4.90 11.10 32.86
C LEU A 340 4.51 12.55 32.60
N THR A 341 4.30 13.28 33.69
CA THR A 341 3.96 14.70 33.72
C THR A 341 5.21 15.57 33.58
N PHE A 342 5.09 16.72 32.91
CA PHE A 342 6.18 17.69 32.81
C PHE A 342 6.59 18.25 34.18
N THR A 343 7.89 18.20 34.45
CA THR A 343 8.60 19.05 35.44
C THR A 343 9.83 19.65 34.76
N GLN A 344 10.12 20.93 35.00
CA GLN A 344 11.16 21.66 34.29
C GLN A 344 12.59 21.29 34.76
N PRO A 345 13.59 21.25 33.88
CA PRO A 345 15.00 21.17 34.28
C PRO A 345 15.49 22.52 34.82
N ILE A 346 16.29 22.47 35.88
CA ILE A 346 16.91 23.64 36.52
C ILE A 346 18.24 23.96 35.79
N PHE A 347 18.47 25.24 35.47
CA PHE A 347 19.75 25.70 34.94
C PHE A 347 20.86 25.66 35.99
N SER A 348 22.09 25.35 35.56
CA SER A 348 23.31 25.76 36.27
C SER A 348 24.20 26.56 35.31
N HIS A 349 24.85 27.62 35.83
CA HIS A 349 25.63 28.57 35.05
C HIS A 349 27.14 28.41 35.26
N SER A 350 27.92 28.65 34.21
CA SER A 350 29.30 29.16 34.26
C SER A 350 29.64 29.88 32.96
N THR A 351 29.32 31.18 32.92
CA THR A 351 30.17 32.37 32.59
C THR A 351 31.51 32.14 31.86
N VAL A 352 32.02 33.00 30.96
CA VAL A 352 31.82 34.44 30.59
C VAL A 352 32.05 34.55 29.05
N ALA A 353 31.24 35.18 28.18
CA ALA A 353 31.08 36.62 27.84
C ALA A 353 32.42 37.41 27.65
N TYR A 354 32.55 38.52 26.90
CA TYR A 354 31.65 39.37 26.08
C TYR A 354 31.84 39.06 24.56
N VAL A 355 31.67 39.89 23.49
CA VAL A 355 31.37 41.33 23.24
C VAL A 355 30.45 41.44 21.99
N LYS A 356 29.52 42.42 21.92
CA LYS A 356 28.74 42.75 20.69
C LYS A 356 28.10 44.14 20.75
N THR A 357 28.56 45.10 19.94
CA THR A 357 27.89 46.42 19.71
C THR A 357 28.47 47.17 18.50
N LEU A 358 27.66 48.04 17.86
CA LEU A 358 27.95 48.84 16.64
C LEU A 358 28.06 47.94 15.36
N VAL A 359 27.50 48.24 14.17
CA VAL A 359 26.80 49.42 13.58
C VAL A 359 25.53 48.92 12.79
N PRO A 360 24.50 49.74 12.51
CA PRO A 360 23.27 49.33 11.78
C PRO A 360 23.45 48.99 10.28
N PRO A 361 22.43 48.41 9.59
CA PRO A 361 22.59 47.80 8.27
C PRO A 361 22.51 48.79 7.10
N GLY A 362 23.41 48.66 6.11
CA GLY A 362 23.28 49.34 4.82
C GLY A 362 24.48 49.23 3.87
N GLN A 363 24.19 48.90 2.61
CA GLN A 363 25.05 49.00 1.41
C GLN A 363 26.20 48.00 1.19
N HIS A 364 26.50 47.84 -0.10
CA HIS A 364 27.37 46.83 -0.71
C HIS A 364 28.86 47.19 -0.66
N LYS A 365 29.74 46.18 -0.54
CA LYS A 365 30.73 45.80 -1.59
C LYS A 365 31.55 44.57 -1.20
N PHE A 366 31.31 43.46 -1.89
CA PHE A 366 32.05 42.19 -1.75
C PHE A 366 33.35 42.21 -2.58
N LYS A 367 34.31 43.09 -2.24
CA LYS A 367 35.62 43.14 -2.95
C LYS A 367 36.87 43.28 -2.09
N ASP A 368 36.80 43.85 -0.88
CA ASP A 368 38.01 44.08 -0.08
C ASP A 368 38.38 42.91 0.86
N PHE A 369 37.45 41.98 1.11
CA PHE A 369 37.67 40.80 1.98
C PHE A 369 38.70 39.79 1.41
N ILE A 370 38.89 39.76 0.09
CA ILE A 370 39.80 38.82 -0.59
C ILE A 370 41.29 39.24 -0.50
N LYS A 371 41.60 40.41 0.10
CA LYS A 371 42.97 40.94 0.19
C LYS A 371 43.66 40.74 1.55
N HIS A 372 43.13 39.88 2.42
CA HIS A 372 43.70 39.60 3.76
C HIS A 372 43.73 38.11 4.15
N LEU A 373 43.53 37.20 3.20
CA LEU A 373 43.60 35.74 3.41
C LEU A 373 44.80 35.07 2.71
N ASN A 374 45.74 35.86 2.16
CA ASN A 374 46.92 35.36 1.45
C ASN A 374 48.23 35.41 2.28
N ASP A 375 48.22 35.96 3.50
CA ASP A 375 49.40 36.11 4.35
C ASP A 375 49.16 35.51 5.75
N MET A 376 49.43 34.21 5.91
CA MET A 376 50.12 33.63 7.08
C MET A 376 50.38 32.13 6.86
N ASP A 377 51.64 31.72 7.02
CA ASP A 377 52.12 30.35 6.86
C ASP A 377 52.29 29.65 8.23
N LEU A 378 52.49 28.33 8.23
CA LEU A 378 52.60 27.50 9.43
C LEU A 378 53.93 27.74 10.19
N ASN A 379 53.89 27.68 11.52
CA ASN A 379 54.61 26.70 12.39
C ASN A 379 54.83 27.21 13.85
N PHE A 380 55.17 26.26 14.74
CA PHE A 380 55.41 26.41 16.19
C PHE A 380 54.18 26.83 17.04
N VAL A 381 53.94 26.29 18.24
CA VAL A 381 54.88 25.70 19.23
C VAL A 381 54.46 24.29 19.68
N THR A 382 55.46 23.42 19.91
CA THR A 382 55.33 22.15 20.63
C THR A 382 56.38 22.11 21.77
N LEU A 383 55.94 21.98 23.02
CA LEU A 383 56.67 21.75 24.30
C LEU A 383 55.57 21.72 25.41
N ILE A 384 55.60 20.99 26.53
CA ILE A 384 56.57 20.06 27.16
C ILE A 384 55.89 18.71 27.50
N LEU A 385 56.67 17.69 27.87
CA LEU A 385 56.25 16.33 28.28
C LEU A 385 55.94 16.18 29.78
N GLN A 386 55.28 15.05 30.11
CA GLN A 386 55.35 14.29 31.39
C GLN A 386 54.88 14.93 32.71
N ARG A 387 53.87 14.29 33.32
CA ARG A 387 54.17 13.38 34.46
C ARG A 387 53.14 12.26 34.58
N ASP A 388 53.57 11.17 35.19
CA ASP A 388 52.95 9.85 35.10
C ASP A 388 52.13 9.44 36.34
N LEU A 389 51.15 8.57 36.11
CA LEU A 389 50.81 7.33 36.85
C LEU A 389 50.89 7.32 38.39
N VAL A 390 49.79 6.91 39.06
CA VAL A 390 49.71 5.68 39.89
C VAL A 390 48.26 5.43 40.36
N ILE A 391 47.98 4.17 40.72
CA ILE A 391 46.67 3.55 41.01
C ILE A 391 46.48 3.47 42.54
N GLU A 392 45.23 3.45 43.04
CA GLU A 392 44.63 2.30 43.79
C GLU A 392 43.50 2.64 44.81
N LEU A 393 42.63 1.64 45.00
CA LEU A 393 41.60 1.34 46.02
C LEU A 393 41.14 2.39 47.07
N ASP A 394 39.81 2.54 47.17
CA ASP A 394 38.99 1.87 48.21
C ASP A 394 37.48 1.90 47.81
N GLY A 395 36.54 1.10 48.35
CA GLY A 395 36.66 0.00 49.29
C GLY A 395 35.32 -0.33 49.99
N LEU A 396 35.02 -1.64 50.15
CA LEU A 396 34.09 -2.25 51.13
C LEU A 396 32.53 -2.16 51.00
N LEU A 397 31.91 -3.31 51.32
CA LEU A 397 30.55 -3.58 51.85
C LEU A 397 29.29 -3.25 51.00
N GLY A 398 28.32 -4.16 50.79
CA GLY A 398 28.27 -5.61 51.06
C GLY A 398 26.86 -6.16 51.41
N CYS A 399 26.59 -7.43 51.05
CA CYS A 399 25.51 -8.30 51.58
C CYS A 399 24.03 -7.89 51.27
N THR A 400 23.00 -8.76 51.21
CA THR A 400 22.89 -10.24 51.37
C THR A 400 21.61 -10.79 50.71
N TYR A 401 21.58 -12.13 50.54
CA TYR A 401 20.47 -13.09 50.35
C TYR A 401 19.14 -12.80 51.15
N THR A 402 17.97 -13.46 50.96
CA THR A 402 17.66 -14.81 50.41
C THR A 402 16.18 -15.01 49.96
N CYS A 403 15.89 -16.20 49.41
CA CYS A 403 14.66 -16.85 48.94
C CYS A 403 13.34 -16.73 49.74
N MET A 404 12.18 -16.85 49.05
CA MET A 404 11.32 -18.07 48.95
C MET A 404 10.12 -17.76 48.00
N GLU A 405 9.86 -18.50 46.92
CA GLU A 405 9.23 -19.84 46.81
C GLU A 405 7.76 -19.93 47.28
N TYR A 406 6.86 -20.26 46.35
CA TYR A 406 5.79 -21.26 46.55
C TYR A 406 5.19 -21.74 45.20
N LEU A 407 5.34 -23.04 44.91
CA LEU A 407 4.49 -23.85 44.00
C LEU A 407 3.68 -24.81 44.88
N PRO A 408 2.52 -25.36 44.43
CA PRO A 408 2.58 -26.74 43.93
C PRO A 408 1.50 -27.17 42.89
N GLU A 409 1.95 -28.04 41.95
CA GLU A 409 1.29 -29.27 41.42
C GLU A 409 -0.12 -29.25 40.78
N HIS A 410 -0.62 -30.30 40.08
CA HIS A 410 -0.21 -31.71 39.81
C HIS A 410 -0.44 -32.10 38.32
N SER A 411 -0.25 -33.35 37.83
CA SER A 411 0.93 -34.24 37.78
C SER A 411 0.58 -35.54 36.99
N LYS A 412 1.59 -36.26 36.43
CA LYS A 412 1.60 -37.73 36.10
C LYS A 412 0.71 -38.19 34.90
N THR A 413 0.92 -39.31 34.17
CA THR A 413 1.91 -40.44 34.06
C THR A 413 1.72 -41.10 32.65
N TRP A 414 2.61 -41.85 31.96
CA TRP A 414 3.33 -43.15 32.17
C TRP A 414 4.48 -43.26 31.09
N GLU A 415 5.69 -43.82 31.30
CA GLU A 415 6.15 -45.24 31.20
C GLU A 415 5.95 -45.95 29.82
N LYS A 416 6.83 -46.84 29.24
CA LYS A 416 8.23 -47.31 29.51
C LYS A 416 8.75 -48.29 28.40
N TYR A 417 10.07 -48.57 28.36
CA TYR A 417 10.81 -49.61 27.56
C TYR A 417 10.86 -49.45 26.01
N ARG A 418 11.84 -50.00 25.26
CA ARG A 418 12.95 -50.95 25.55
C ARG A 418 14.23 -50.68 24.72
N GLU A 419 15.38 -51.22 25.15
CA GLU A 419 16.70 -51.21 24.45
C GLU A 419 16.79 -52.27 23.31
N SER A 420 17.89 -52.55 22.58
CA SER A 420 19.36 -52.30 22.75
C SER A 420 20.24 -52.62 21.50
N SER A 421 21.33 -51.86 21.29
CA SER A 421 22.70 -52.25 20.80
C SER A 421 22.88 -52.93 19.41
N PHE A 422 24.07 -53.08 18.77
CA PHE A 422 25.52 -52.97 19.07
C PHE A 422 26.29 -52.25 17.90
N LEU A 423 27.32 -51.40 18.12
CA LEU A 423 28.81 -51.61 18.05
C LEU A 423 29.35 -52.25 16.74
N VAL A 424 30.49 -51.83 16.13
CA VAL A 424 31.92 -51.79 16.57
C VAL A 424 32.74 -50.79 15.67
N ASP A 425 33.47 -49.81 16.23
CA ASP A 425 34.95 -49.62 16.41
C ASP A 425 35.83 -49.27 15.15
N ASP A 426 36.99 -48.63 15.38
CA ASP A 426 37.91 -47.97 14.40
C ASP A 426 39.27 -48.69 14.21
N ARG A 427 39.85 -48.63 13.00
CA ARG A 427 41.32 -48.52 12.77
C ARG A 427 41.79 -48.27 11.31
N THR A 428 42.23 -47.03 11.05
CA THR A 428 43.57 -46.63 10.52
C THR A 428 44.20 -47.17 9.20
N LEU A 429 44.74 -46.21 8.42
CA LEU A 429 46.04 -46.15 7.69
C LEU A 429 46.18 -46.41 6.15
N ARG A 430 47.28 -45.84 5.61
CA ARG A 430 47.69 -45.58 4.19
C ARG A 430 48.73 -46.65 3.70
N PRO A 431 49.49 -46.57 2.55
CA PRO A 431 49.53 -45.57 1.45
C PRO A 431 49.69 -46.12 -0.01
N SER A 432 49.94 -45.17 -0.93
CA SER A 432 50.16 -45.21 -2.40
C SER A 432 51.15 -46.22 -3.05
N SER A 433 50.89 -46.57 -4.33
CA SER A 433 51.91 -46.91 -5.36
C SER A 433 51.49 -46.37 -6.77
N SER A 434 52.36 -46.41 -7.81
CA SER A 434 52.25 -45.49 -8.98
C SER A 434 52.94 -45.91 -10.31
N MET A 435 52.19 -46.14 -11.41
CA MET A 435 52.65 -46.14 -12.84
C MET A 435 51.51 -45.69 -13.79
N ARG A 436 51.62 -44.64 -14.64
CA ARG A 436 52.40 -44.43 -15.90
C ARG A 436 51.92 -45.27 -17.12
N GLY A 437 51.61 -44.69 -18.29
CA GLY A 437 51.45 -43.26 -18.66
C GLY A 437 51.51 -42.96 -20.17
N ASN A 438 51.33 -41.67 -20.54
CA ASN A 438 51.67 -40.98 -21.82
C ASN A 438 50.96 -41.48 -23.13
N VAL A 439 50.79 -40.70 -24.21
CA VAL A 439 51.60 -39.64 -24.87
C VAL A 439 50.75 -38.44 -25.39
N GLN A 440 51.39 -37.32 -25.74
CA GLN A 440 50.79 -36.03 -26.21
C GLN A 440 50.74 -35.89 -27.76
N LEU A 441 49.89 -34.96 -28.25
CA LEU A 441 50.06 -34.04 -29.41
C LEU A 441 48.77 -33.15 -29.46
N ILE A 442 48.68 -31.81 -29.48
CA ILE A 442 49.49 -30.62 -29.86
C ILE A 442 49.17 -30.04 -31.27
N THR A 443 48.68 -28.78 -31.29
CA THR A 443 48.57 -27.79 -32.44
C THR A 443 47.65 -28.11 -33.64
N THR A 444 47.06 -27.18 -34.44
CA THR A 444 46.69 -25.72 -34.33
C THR A 444 45.75 -25.29 -35.48
N SER A 445 44.93 -24.23 -35.28
CA SER A 445 44.56 -23.12 -36.22
C SER A 445 44.13 -23.37 -37.69
N THR A 446 42.99 -22.77 -38.13
CA THR A 446 42.90 -22.01 -39.41
C THR A 446 41.63 -21.13 -39.55
N ASN A 447 41.51 -20.35 -40.64
CA ASN A 447 40.57 -19.24 -40.91
C ASN A 447 40.38 -19.11 -42.45
N SER A 448 39.42 -18.39 -43.09
CA SER A 448 38.29 -17.49 -42.71
C SER A 448 37.46 -17.12 -43.99
N LYS A 449 36.47 -16.20 -43.91
CA LYS A 449 35.81 -15.44 -45.04
C LYS A 449 34.74 -16.23 -45.86
N ASN A 450 33.73 -15.65 -46.57
CA ASN A 450 33.26 -14.25 -46.72
C ASN A 450 31.79 -14.07 -47.27
N THR A 451 31.08 -13.02 -46.81
CA THR A 451 30.12 -12.06 -47.50
C THR A 451 29.00 -12.41 -48.53
N LEU A 452 27.78 -11.88 -48.25
CA LEU A 452 26.78 -11.15 -49.13
C LEU A 452 26.03 -11.90 -50.29
N VAL A 453 24.67 -11.89 -50.50
CA VAL A 453 23.54 -10.89 -50.60
C VAL A 453 23.25 -10.43 -52.06
N PRO A 454 21.98 -10.23 -52.56
CA PRO A 454 20.60 -10.74 -52.26
C PRO A 454 19.80 -11.23 -53.54
N LEU A 455 18.48 -11.52 -53.46
CA LEU A 455 17.39 -11.03 -54.38
C LEU A 455 16.00 -11.74 -54.24
N LEU A 456 14.96 -11.09 -54.80
CA LEU A 456 13.56 -11.52 -55.11
C LEU A 456 13.34 -11.28 -56.65
N PRO A 457 12.24 -11.69 -57.37
CA PRO A 457 10.84 -11.86 -56.90
C PRO A 457 9.96 -12.95 -57.59
N GLU A 458 8.64 -12.85 -57.37
CA GLU A 458 7.50 -13.20 -58.26
C GLU A 458 6.81 -14.59 -58.27
N THR A 459 5.64 -14.60 -58.95
CA THR A 459 4.40 -15.42 -58.79
C THR A 459 4.14 -16.35 -60.02
N PRO A 460 3.01 -17.10 -60.24
CA PRO A 460 1.67 -17.12 -59.59
C PRO A 460 0.96 -18.50 -59.39
N GLN A 461 -0.32 -18.43 -58.94
CA GLN A 461 -1.54 -19.28 -59.12
C GLN A 461 -1.42 -20.77 -59.58
N ASP A 462 -2.32 -21.74 -59.27
CA ASP A 462 -3.81 -21.68 -59.23
C ASP A 462 -4.48 -22.98 -58.66
N ASN A 463 -5.83 -23.06 -58.68
CA ASN A 463 -6.73 -24.22 -58.77
C ASN A 463 -7.20 -25.04 -57.53
N THR A 464 -8.29 -24.54 -56.93
CA THR A 464 -9.61 -25.20 -56.63
C THR A 464 -9.79 -26.74 -56.58
N LYS A 465 -10.49 -27.22 -55.53
CA LYS A 465 -11.74 -28.07 -55.47
C LYS A 465 -11.84 -28.70 -54.07
N GLN A 466 -12.89 -28.57 -53.24
CA GLN A 466 -14.35 -28.69 -53.39
C GLN A 466 -14.84 -30.15 -53.54
N HIS A 467 -15.37 -30.74 -52.45
CA HIS A 467 -16.66 -31.46 -52.39
C HIS A 467 -17.00 -31.99 -50.97
N SER A 468 -18.28 -32.33 -50.76
CA SER A 468 -18.90 -32.95 -49.57
C SER A 468 -20.21 -33.65 -50.04
N PRO A 469 -21.07 -34.22 -49.19
CA PRO A 469 -20.90 -34.99 -47.94
C PRO A 469 -21.55 -36.40 -48.05
N VAL A 470 -21.50 -37.23 -47.00
CA VAL A 470 -22.40 -38.41 -46.85
C VAL A 470 -22.92 -38.54 -45.42
N ASN A 471 -24.22 -38.84 -45.29
CA ASN A 471 -24.94 -39.21 -44.07
C ASN A 471 -25.25 -40.72 -44.10
N LEU A 472 -25.35 -41.40 -42.95
CA LEU A 472 -26.25 -42.55 -42.80
C LEU A 472 -26.57 -42.88 -41.33
N ARG A 473 -27.67 -43.62 -41.12
CA ARG A 473 -28.54 -43.64 -39.93
C ARG A 473 -28.73 -45.09 -39.42
N HIS A 474 -29.33 -45.25 -38.23
CA HIS A 474 -29.91 -46.49 -37.63
C HIS A 474 -28.93 -47.34 -36.76
N GLN A 475 -29.36 -48.16 -35.78
CA GLN A 475 -30.70 -48.44 -35.22
C GLN A 475 -30.70 -48.87 -33.72
N HIS A 476 -31.89 -49.14 -33.17
CA HIS A 476 -32.21 -49.56 -31.79
C HIS A 476 -31.61 -50.92 -31.35
N VAL A 477 -31.62 -51.22 -30.04
CA VAL A 477 -32.46 -52.29 -29.43
C VAL A 477 -32.51 -52.21 -27.87
N LEU A 478 -33.51 -52.87 -27.30
CA LEU A 478 -34.06 -52.83 -25.93
C LEU A 478 -33.21 -53.53 -24.83
N GLY A 479 -33.50 -53.25 -23.55
CA GLY A 479 -33.08 -54.07 -22.40
C GLY A 479 -33.65 -53.59 -21.05
N PHE A 480 -34.48 -54.40 -20.38
CA PHE A 480 -35.14 -54.07 -19.10
C PHE A 480 -34.28 -54.43 -17.86
N GLY A 481 -34.55 -53.77 -16.71
CA GLY A 481 -34.05 -54.20 -15.39
C GLY A 481 -34.46 -53.24 -14.27
N SER A 482 -35.49 -53.58 -13.48
CA SER A 482 -36.10 -52.67 -12.49
C SER A 482 -36.39 -53.33 -11.13
N SER A 483 -35.99 -52.67 -10.03
CA SER A 483 -36.49 -52.83 -8.65
C SER A 483 -36.02 -51.60 -7.85
N ALA A 484 -36.87 -50.77 -7.24
CA ALA A 484 -37.84 -50.98 -6.14
C ALA A 484 -37.22 -50.72 -4.75
N MET A 485 -37.72 -49.70 -4.04
CA MET A 485 -37.45 -49.46 -2.62
C MET A 485 -38.18 -50.47 -1.73
N PRO A 486 -37.80 -50.57 -0.44
CA PRO A 486 -38.71 -49.98 0.56
C PRO A 486 -38.02 -49.07 1.60
N ARG A 487 -38.82 -48.21 2.23
CA ARG A 487 -38.53 -47.52 3.51
C ARG A 487 -38.89 -48.45 4.69
N VAL A 488 -38.48 -48.09 5.93
CA VAL A 488 -39.34 -47.88 7.14
C VAL A 488 -38.58 -48.09 8.49
N THR A 489 -38.68 -47.10 9.39
CA THR A 489 -38.46 -47.06 10.88
C THR A 489 -37.22 -47.75 11.52
N HIS A 490 -36.34 -47.04 12.25
CA HIS A 490 -36.48 -46.41 13.59
C HIS A 490 -36.34 -47.36 14.81
N LEU A 491 -35.20 -47.22 15.51
CA LEU A 491 -34.95 -47.39 16.95
C LEU A 491 -33.74 -46.48 17.23
N ALA A 492 -33.77 -45.35 17.96
CA ALA A 492 -34.67 -44.84 19.00
C ALA A 492 -34.56 -45.59 20.35
N PHE A 493 -33.53 -45.24 21.12
CA PHE A 493 -33.55 -45.37 22.57
C PHE A 493 -33.36 -43.99 23.21
N VAL A 494 -34.35 -43.60 24.02
CA VAL A 494 -34.38 -42.34 24.78
C VAL A 494 -34.69 -42.67 26.23
N SER A 495 -33.80 -42.29 27.13
CA SER A 495 -34.10 -42.05 28.55
C SER A 495 -32.91 -41.28 29.13
N ASN A 496 -33.00 -40.00 29.52
CA ASN A 496 -33.93 -39.26 30.38
C ASN A 496 -33.83 -39.61 31.88
N VAL A 497 -33.33 -38.63 32.66
CA VAL A 497 -33.99 -38.08 33.89
C VAL A 497 -34.05 -39.01 35.13
N PRO A 498 -34.18 -38.51 36.38
CA PRO A 498 -33.85 -37.21 36.98
C PRO A 498 -32.69 -37.32 38.00
N PHE A 499 -32.33 -36.23 38.71
CA PHE A 499 -32.65 -36.10 40.14
C PHE A 499 -32.39 -34.67 40.66
N THR A 500 -33.05 -34.32 41.76
CA THR A 500 -33.02 -32.98 42.38
C THR A 500 -32.59 -33.05 43.86
N THR A 501 -32.38 -31.87 44.45
CA THR A 501 -32.40 -31.57 45.91
C THR A 501 -31.28 -32.09 46.83
N ASN A 502 -30.59 -31.11 47.43
CA ASN A 502 -30.28 -30.96 48.87
C ASN A 502 -29.47 -32.02 49.63
N HIS A 503 -28.41 -31.55 50.31
CA HIS A 503 -28.51 -31.34 51.77
C HIS A 503 -27.33 -30.60 52.44
N ARG A 504 -27.67 -29.70 53.39
CA ARG A 504 -26.91 -29.31 54.63
C ARG A 504 -25.56 -28.59 54.37
N LYS A 505 -25.13 -27.52 55.06
CA LYS A 505 -25.46 -26.82 56.33
C LYS A 505 -24.90 -25.36 56.19
N CYS A 506 -25.16 -24.32 57.00
CA CYS A 506 -25.95 -24.15 58.24
C CYS A 506 -26.32 -22.64 58.44
N ARG A 507 -27.41 -22.38 59.19
CA ARG A 507 -27.72 -21.23 60.09
C ARG A 507 -27.39 -19.75 59.74
N ASN A 508 -28.43 -18.94 59.95
CA ASN A 508 -28.43 -17.49 60.25
C ASN A 508 -27.44 -17.09 61.37
N CYS A 509 -26.91 -15.85 61.34
CA CYS A 509 -27.27 -14.76 62.28
C CYS A 509 -26.32 -13.54 62.22
N CYS A 510 -26.87 -12.35 62.54
CA CYS A 510 -26.23 -11.16 63.15
C CYS A 510 -25.03 -10.45 62.47
N SER A 511 -25.19 -9.14 62.26
CA SER A 511 -24.15 -8.12 62.50
C SER A 511 -24.07 -7.80 64.01
N PRO A 512 -23.12 -6.97 64.52
CA PRO A 512 -21.90 -6.39 63.91
C PRO A 512 -20.65 -6.67 64.81
N CYS A 513 -19.54 -5.91 64.61
CA CYS A 513 -18.49 -5.63 65.63
C CYS A 513 -17.63 -6.85 66.11
N ASN A 514 -16.30 -6.83 66.30
CA ASN A 514 -15.39 -6.03 67.15
C ASN A 514 -14.03 -6.81 67.16
N ASN A 515 -12.87 -6.42 67.77
CA ASN A 515 -12.47 -5.27 68.60
C ASN A 515 -10.93 -5.13 68.69
N HIS A 516 -10.45 -3.89 68.95
CA HIS A 516 -9.23 -3.50 69.73
C HIS A 516 -7.84 -4.10 69.35
N THR A 517 -6.69 -3.66 69.88
CA THR A 517 -6.31 -2.60 70.86
C THR A 517 -5.34 -1.59 70.23
N THR A 518 -5.48 -0.26 70.35
CA THR A 518 -5.40 0.63 71.54
C THR A 518 -3.98 0.95 72.01
N PHE A 519 -3.63 2.23 72.03
CA PHE A 519 -2.80 2.84 73.08
C PHE A 519 -3.31 4.25 73.41
N GLN A 520 -3.33 4.62 74.69
CA GLN A 520 -3.77 5.93 75.20
C GLN A 520 -2.62 6.64 75.93
N ILE A 521 -2.60 7.99 75.87
CA ILE A 521 -2.42 8.91 77.01
C ILE A 521 -3.17 10.22 76.63
N GLY A 522 -3.96 10.91 77.46
CA GLY A 522 -4.52 10.58 78.77
C GLY A 522 -5.20 11.81 79.44
N LEU A 523 -6.23 11.56 80.26
CA LEU A 523 -6.82 12.43 81.30
C LEU A 523 -7.69 13.68 80.94
N LEU A 524 -8.80 13.77 81.70
CA LEU A 524 -9.56 14.96 82.19
C LEU A 524 -10.32 15.89 81.21
N GLY A 525 -11.64 15.96 81.46
CA GLY A 525 -12.49 17.17 81.32
C GLY A 525 -13.30 17.33 82.62
N PRO A 526 -14.51 17.93 82.65
CA PRO A 526 -15.18 18.84 81.70
C PRO A 526 -15.45 20.23 82.34
N HIS A 527 -16.10 21.18 81.65
CA HIS A 527 -17.04 22.18 82.27
C HIS A 527 -17.87 22.98 81.23
N LYS A 528 -18.62 24.01 81.66
CA LYS A 528 -19.82 24.58 81.00
C LYS A 528 -19.69 26.06 80.52
N GLU A 529 -20.64 26.45 79.65
CA GLU A 529 -21.42 27.72 79.64
C GLU A 529 -20.86 29.10 79.15
N LEU A 530 -21.47 29.58 78.04
CA LEU A 530 -22.25 30.85 77.86
C LEU A 530 -21.63 32.28 77.77
N GLN A 531 -22.16 33.06 76.80
CA GLN A 531 -22.20 34.55 76.65
C GLN A 531 -20.84 35.26 76.34
N ILE A 532 -20.73 36.52 75.82
CA ILE A 532 -21.54 37.77 75.79
C ILE A 532 -21.46 38.47 74.39
N ARG A 533 -22.27 39.53 74.09
CA ARG A 533 -22.33 40.24 72.78
C ARG A 533 -22.50 41.78 72.87
N TRP A 534 -21.88 42.52 71.93
CA TRP A 534 -22.09 43.96 71.56
C TRP A 534 -21.88 44.12 70.01
N VAL A 535 -22.38 45.07 69.19
CA VAL A 535 -23.08 46.40 69.29
C VAL A 535 -22.11 47.60 69.48
N ILE A 536 -22.04 48.64 68.63
CA ILE A 536 -22.92 49.83 68.42
C ILE A 536 -22.80 50.42 66.96
N LYS A 537 -23.66 51.38 66.55
CA LYS A 537 -23.81 52.07 65.21
C LYS A 537 -23.71 53.64 65.38
N PRO A 538 -24.17 54.62 64.53
CA PRO A 538 -24.85 54.64 63.20
C PRO A 538 -24.41 55.81 62.22
N TYR A 539 -25.35 56.34 61.40
CA TYR A 539 -25.36 57.55 60.50
C TYR A 539 -24.83 57.44 59.04
N VAL A 540 -25.34 58.18 58.02
CA VAL A 540 -26.72 58.54 57.58
C VAL A 540 -26.72 59.24 56.18
N ALA A 541 -27.90 59.35 55.54
CA ALA A 541 -28.27 60.10 54.30
C ALA A 541 -28.14 59.36 52.94
N ILE A 542 -28.81 59.74 51.84
CA ILE A 542 -30.24 59.98 51.51
C ILE A 542 -30.30 60.50 50.04
N VAL A 543 -30.93 59.74 49.12
CA VAL A 543 -31.61 60.17 47.87
C VAL A 543 -30.74 60.78 46.72
N PRO A 544 -31.12 60.65 45.41
CA PRO A 544 -32.25 59.92 44.81
C PRO A 544 -31.85 58.73 43.89
N SER A 545 -32.53 57.59 44.08
CA SER A 545 -32.66 56.56 43.04
C SER A 545 -33.93 56.83 42.22
N PHE A 546 -33.80 57.09 40.91
CA PHE A 546 -34.91 56.93 39.94
C PHE A 546 -34.43 56.69 38.51
N ALA A 547 -33.50 57.51 37.99
CA ALA A 547 -33.04 57.43 36.60
C ALA A 547 -32.43 56.05 36.22
N TYR A 548 -31.60 55.47 37.10
CA TYR A 548 -30.98 54.17 36.84
C TYR A 548 -31.98 53.01 36.79
N ALA A 549 -33.04 53.05 37.61
CA ALA A 549 -34.10 52.04 37.58
C ALA A 549 -34.92 52.14 36.28
N PHE A 550 -35.21 53.36 35.82
CA PHE A 550 -35.92 53.59 34.56
C PHE A 550 -35.10 53.12 33.35
N MET A 551 -33.81 53.46 33.28
CA MET A 551 -32.93 53.01 32.18
C MET A 551 -32.73 51.49 32.17
N ALA A 552 -32.59 50.85 33.34
CA ALA A 552 -32.51 49.39 33.43
C ALA A 552 -33.81 48.70 32.99
N ALA A 553 -34.97 49.25 33.37
CA ALA A 553 -36.27 48.76 32.91
C ALA A 553 -36.43 48.92 31.38
N LEU A 554 -36.03 50.06 30.82
CA LEU A 554 -36.18 50.35 29.39
C LEU A 554 -35.28 49.45 28.52
N LEU A 555 -34.04 49.18 28.97
CA LEU A 555 -33.17 48.17 28.36
C LEU A 555 -33.72 46.74 28.51
N GLY A 556 -34.33 46.41 29.65
CA GLY A 556 -35.01 45.14 29.86
C GLY A 556 -36.22 44.94 28.93
N PHE A 557 -37.03 45.98 28.74
CA PHE A 557 -38.15 45.96 27.80
C PHE A 557 -37.68 45.85 26.34
N LEU A 558 -36.63 46.56 25.94
CA LEU A 558 -36.03 46.42 24.61
C LEU A 558 -35.49 45.00 24.40
N GLY A 559 -34.78 44.43 25.37
CA GLY A 559 -34.32 43.04 25.33
C GLY A 559 -35.47 42.03 25.22
N TYR A 560 -36.56 42.24 25.97
CA TYR A 560 -37.77 41.43 25.88
C TYR A 560 -38.41 41.50 24.48
N TYR A 561 -38.56 42.69 23.91
CA TYR A 561 -39.09 42.86 22.54
C TYR A 561 -38.18 42.24 21.47
N TYR A 562 -36.85 42.31 21.61
CA TYR A 562 -35.93 41.62 20.69
C TYR A 562 -36.02 40.09 20.80
N CYS A 563 -36.12 39.54 22.01
CA CYS A 563 -36.37 38.10 22.20
C CYS A 563 -37.75 37.68 21.64
N LEU A 564 -38.80 38.45 21.90
CA LEU A 564 -40.14 38.16 21.38
C LEU A 564 -40.16 38.23 19.84
N ALA A 565 -39.51 39.23 19.24
CA ALA A 565 -39.37 39.38 17.80
C ALA A 565 -38.56 38.23 17.19
N ALA A 566 -37.48 37.76 17.84
CA ALA A 566 -36.71 36.61 17.38
C ALA A 566 -37.50 35.28 17.45
N VAL A 567 -38.28 35.08 18.52
CA VAL A 567 -39.19 33.93 18.64
C VAL A 567 -40.31 34.00 17.60
N LEU A 568 -40.91 35.17 17.37
CA LEU A 568 -41.90 35.38 16.31
C LEU A 568 -41.30 35.22 14.90
N LEU A 569 -40.04 35.61 14.67
CA LEU A 569 -39.34 35.33 13.40
C LEU A 569 -39.11 33.84 13.20
N SER A 570 -38.70 33.11 14.24
CA SER A 570 -38.50 31.66 14.15
C SER A 570 -39.82 30.90 13.94
N LEU A 571 -40.90 31.32 14.60
CA LEU A 571 -42.25 30.80 14.36
C LEU A 571 -42.76 31.15 12.95
N ALA A 572 -42.53 32.37 12.47
CA ALA A 572 -42.86 32.76 11.10
C ALA A 572 -42.05 31.95 10.06
N MET A 573 -40.77 31.69 10.31
CA MET A 573 -39.93 30.83 9.47
C MET A 573 -40.43 29.38 9.45
N VAL A 574 -40.93 28.86 10.58
CA VAL A 574 -41.56 27.53 10.67
C VAL A 574 -42.91 27.50 9.95
N LEU A 575 -43.73 28.54 10.05
CA LEU A 575 -45.01 28.64 9.33
C LEU A 575 -44.79 28.75 7.80
N VAL A 576 -43.82 29.56 7.36
CA VAL A 576 -43.44 29.66 5.94
C VAL A 576 -42.85 28.36 5.39
N HIS A 577 -42.19 27.54 6.21
CA HIS A 577 -41.81 26.16 5.83
C HIS A 577 -42.97 25.17 5.88
N GLY A 578 -44.05 25.47 6.62
CA GLY A 578 -45.30 24.69 6.61
C GLY A 578 -46.11 24.90 5.32
N ASP A 579 -46.29 26.16 4.89
CA ASP A 579 -47.16 26.50 3.76
C ASP A 579 -46.57 26.16 2.37
N ILE A 580 -45.26 25.95 2.25
CA ILE A 580 -44.65 25.38 1.03
C ILE A 580 -45.01 23.89 0.86
N HIS A 581 -45.51 23.22 1.91
CA HIS A 581 -45.80 21.79 1.90
C HIS A 581 -47.29 21.43 1.75
N SER A 582 -48.19 22.42 1.65
CA SER A 582 -49.65 22.20 1.58
C SER A 582 -50.21 22.21 0.16
N SER A 583 -49.57 22.89 -0.81
CA SER A 583 -50.13 23.17 -2.14
C SER A 583 -49.78 22.15 -3.23
N PHE A 584 -49.78 20.84 -2.93
CA PHE A 584 -49.86 19.79 -3.96
C PHE A 584 -50.42 18.45 -3.42
N ASN A 585 -51.58 18.50 -2.76
CA ASN A 585 -52.25 17.31 -2.24
C ASN A 585 -53.72 17.19 -2.73
N MET A 586 -53.91 17.24 -4.06
CA MET A 586 -55.19 16.89 -4.67
C MET A 586 -55.32 15.36 -4.67
N GLY A 587 -56.05 14.83 -3.69
CA GLY A 587 -56.19 13.40 -3.47
C GLY A 587 -56.84 12.69 -4.67
N TYR A 588 -56.16 11.67 -5.17
CA TYR A 588 -56.76 10.66 -6.04
C TYR A 588 -56.83 9.36 -5.25
N GLU A 589 -58.02 8.75 -5.17
CA GLU A 589 -58.15 7.38 -4.67
C GLU A 589 -57.48 6.42 -5.66
N VAL A 590 -56.20 6.15 -5.43
CA VAL A 590 -55.52 5.03 -6.09
C VAL A 590 -56.10 3.75 -5.50
N LYS A 591 -57.17 3.25 -6.13
CA LYS A 591 -57.61 1.86 -6.03
C LYS A 591 -56.37 0.97 -6.07
N ARG A 592 -56.35 -0.08 -5.25
CA ARG A 592 -55.25 -1.05 -5.16
C ARG A 592 -55.18 -1.93 -6.42
N ASN A 593 -54.90 -1.31 -7.55
CA ASN A 593 -54.39 -1.97 -8.74
C ASN A 593 -53.03 -2.58 -8.40
N GLU A 594 -52.72 -3.71 -9.03
CA GLU A 594 -51.40 -4.33 -8.93
C GLU A 594 -50.37 -3.37 -9.55
N VAL A 595 -49.55 -2.74 -8.72
CA VAL A 595 -48.42 -1.94 -9.19
C VAL A 595 -47.41 -2.92 -9.78
N LYS A 596 -47.36 -3.01 -11.11
CA LYS A 596 -46.22 -3.60 -11.82
C LYS A 596 -44.96 -2.91 -11.30
N GLY A 597 -44.10 -3.67 -10.63
CA GLY A 597 -42.79 -3.16 -10.20
C GLY A 597 -41.99 -2.74 -11.42
N CYS A 598 -41.32 -1.59 -11.35
CA CYS A 598 -40.45 -1.15 -12.43
C CYS A 598 -39.24 -2.09 -12.53
N ASP A 599 -39.02 -2.66 -13.71
CA ASP A 599 -37.78 -3.35 -14.01
C ASP A 599 -36.71 -2.33 -14.39
N PHE A 600 -35.78 -2.06 -13.47
CA PHE A 600 -34.67 -1.13 -13.69
C PHE A 600 -33.68 -1.61 -14.77
N PHE A 601 -33.73 -2.88 -15.16
CA PHE A 601 -32.77 -3.52 -16.05
C PHE A 601 -33.27 -3.66 -17.49
N GLN A 602 -34.54 -3.32 -17.75
CA GLN A 602 -35.14 -3.22 -19.09
C GLN A 602 -35.29 -1.75 -19.49
N GLY A 603 -34.64 -1.36 -20.59
CA GLY A 603 -34.46 0.05 -20.93
C GLY A 603 -33.57 0.28 -22.14
N SER A 604 -33.07 1.51 -22.28
CA SER A 604 -32.09 1.88 -23.30
C SER A 604 -31.11 2.94 -22.79
N TRP A 605 -30.00 3.15 -23.51
CA TRP A 605 -29.06 4.22 -23.22
C TRP A 605 -29.43 5.52 -23.94
N VAL A 606 -29.66 6.57 -23.16
CA VAL A 606 -30.03 7.90 -23.64
C VAL A 606 -28.81 8.82 -23.53
N PHE A 607 -28.48 9.50 -24.63
CA PHE A 607 -27.51 10.59 -24.61
C PHE A 607 -28.16 11.83 -23.99
N ASP A 608 -27.49 12.43 -23.02
CA ASP A 608 -28.00 13.56 -22.26
C ASP A 608 -26.84 14.53 -22.02
N ASP A 609 -26.79 15.64 -22.77
CA ASP A 609 -25.69 16.59 -22.65
C ASP A 609 -25.72 17.38 -21.32
N SER A 610 -26.87 17.41 -20.64
CA SER A 610 -26.97 17.94 -19.27
C SER A 610 -26.42 16.98 -18.20
N PHE A 611 -26.31 15.69 -18.55
CA PHE A 611 -25.75 14.68 -17.65
C PHE A 611 -24.25 14.93 -17.47
N ASN A 612 -23.86 15.22 -16.23
CA ASN A 612 -22.47 15.29 -15.82
C ASN A 612 -22.17 14.07 -14.95
N PRO A 613 -21.03 13.39 -15.14
CA PRO A 613 -20.57 12.31 -14.28
C PRO A 613 -20.63 12.69 -12.80
N LEU A 614 -20.88 11.69 -11.94
CA LEU A 614 -21.01 11.90 -10.49
C LEU A 614 -19.68 12.28 -9.82
N TYR A 615 -18.57 12.13 -10.52
CA TYR A 615 -17.22 12.57 -10.14
C TYR A 615 -16.34 12.72 -11.39
N ASP A 616 -15.24 13.50 -11.31
CA ASP A 616 -14.18 13.46 -12.33
C ASP A 616 -13.18 12.35 -12.00
N SER A 617 -12.96 11.41 -12.93
CA SER A 617 -12.01 10.30 -12.75
C SER A 617 -10.63 10.76 -12.33
N SER A 618 -10.16 11.86 -12.91
CA SER A 618 -8.82 12.38 -12.69
C SER A 618 -8.63 13.04 -11.32
N SER A 619 -9.72 13.33 -10.61
CA SER A 619 -9.72 13.84 -9.23
C SER A 619 -9.89 12.77 -8.16
N CYS A 620 -10.39 11.57 -8.51
CA CYS A 620 -10.55 10.48 -7.55
C CYS A 620 -9.25 9.65 -7.44
N PRO A 621 -8.55 9.65 -6.28
CA PRO A 621 -7.27 8.94 -6.13
C PRO A 621 -7.41 7.41 -6.14
N PHE A 622 -8.64 6.88 -6.11
CA PHE A 622 -8.91 5.44 -6.09
C PHE A 622 -9.16 4.83 -7.47
N VAL A 623 -9.20 5.62 -8.55
CA VAL A 623 -9.31 5.04 -9.90
C VAL A 623 -8.02 4.28 -10.23
N GLY A 624 -8.15 2.98 -10.48
CA GLY A 624 -7.00 2.13 -10.81
C GLY A 624 -6.40 2.52 -12.16
N GLY A 625 -5.08 2.37 -12.33
CA GLY A 625 -4.37 2.81 -13.53
C GLY A 625 -4.86 2.19 -14.85
N GLY A 626 -5.56 1.05 -14.84
CA GLY A 626 -6.21 0.49 -16.02
C GLY A 626 -7.61 1.04 -16.34
N PHE A 627 -8.24 1.76 -15.40
CA PHE A 627 -9.63 2.23 -15.49
C PHE A 627 -9.75 3.76 -15.72
N ASP A 628 -8.72 4.55 -15.42
CA ASP A 628 -8.72 6.00 -15.67
C ASP A 628 -8.42 6.32 -17.13
N CYS A 629 -9.39 6.04 -17.99
CA CYS A 629 -9.28 6.22 -19.44
C CYS A 629 -8.88 7.65 -19.82
N ARG A 630 -9.36 8.67 -19.07
CA ARG A 630 -9.02 10.08 -19.32
C ARG A 630 -7.53 10.35 -19.12
N LYS A 631 -6.97 9.94 -17.98
CA LYS A 631 -5.54 10.08 -17.67
C LYS A 631 -4.67 9.24 -18.59
N ASN A 632 -5.18 8.12 -19.07
CA ASN A 632 -4.54 7.27 -20.08
C ASN A 632 -4.67 7.77 -21.53
N GLY A 633 -5.18 8.99 -21.74
CA GLY A 633 -5.18 9.66 -23.05
C GLY A 633 -6.43 9.42 -23.91
N ARG A 634 -7.54 8.90 -23.35
CA ARG A 634 -8.83 8.87 -24.05
C ARG A 634 -9.31 10.31 -24.28
N THR A 635 -9.52 10.69 -25.53
CA THR A 635 -9.87 12.05 -25.92
C THR A 635 -11.38 12.27 -26.02
N ASP A 636 -12.15 11.27 -26.46
CA ASP A 636 -13.61 11.36 -26.56
C ASP A 636 -14.28 11.46 -25.18
N ARG A 637 -15.42 12.13 -25.13
CA ARG A 637 -16.17 12.39 -23.88
C ARG A 637 -17.62 11.90 -23.94
N ASN A 638 -18.14 11.57 -25.13
CA ASN A 638 -19.54 11.20 -25.32
C ASN A 638 -19.93 9.96 -24.50
N TYR A 639 -19.01 9.01 -24.29
CA TYR A 639 -19.24 7.84 -23.43
C TYR A 639 -19.65 8.19 -21.97
N LEU A 640 -19.29 9.39 -21.49
CA LEU A 640 -19.65 9.94 -20.18
C LEU A 640 -21.02 10.63 -20.14
N LYS A 641 -21.63 10.90 -21.31
CA LYS A 641 -22.92 11.59 -21.49
C LYS A 641 -24.10 10.63 -21.68
N TYR A 642 -23.86 9.31 -21.67
CA TYR A 642 -24.93 8.32 -21.73
C TYR A 642 -25.39 7.90 -20.33
N ARG A 643 -26.68 8.08 -20.05
CA ARG A 643 -27.37 7.55 -18.87
C ARG A 643 -28.33 6.43 -19.26
N TRP A 644 -28.53 5.47 -18.35
CA TRP A 644 -29.53 4.42 -18.54
C TRP A 644 -30.93 4.96 -18.26
N GLN A 645 -31.89 4.59 -19.10
CA GLN A 645 -33.29 4.93 -18.97
C GLN A 645 -34.12 3.65 -18.97
N PRO A 646 -34.64 3.20 -17.80
CA PRO A 646 -35.62 2.13 -17.74
C PRO A 646 -36.88 2.48 -18.54
N ASN A 647 -37.58 1.46 -19.04
CA ASN A 647 -38.79 1.64 -19.86
C ASN A 647 -39.95 2.25 -19.06
N ASP A 648 -40.25 1.66 -17.89
CA ASP A 648 -41.49 1.93 -17.16
C ASP A 648 -41.34 2.95 -16.00
N CYS A 649 -40.13 3.43 -15.72
CA CYS A 649 -39.90 4.45 -14.68
C CYS A 649 -38.60 5.26 -14.85
N ALA A 650 -38.47 6.33 -14.07
CA ALA A 650 -37.21 7.06 -13.91
C ALA A 650 -36.29 6.40 -12.88
N LEU A 651 -34.99 6.27 -13.21
CA LEU A 651 -33.97 5.82 -12.27
C LEU A 651 -33.61 6.97 -11.30
N PRO A 652 -33.62 6.77 -9.97
CA PRO A 652 -33.30 7.83 -9.01
C PRO A 652 -31.82 8.21 -9.07
N ARG A 653 -31.53 9.51 -9.19
CA ARG A 653 -30.15 10.03 -9.16
C ARG A 653 -29.49 9.71 -7.82
N PHE A 654 -28.24 9.25 -7.87
CA PHE A 654 -27.44 8.94 -6.69
C PHE A 654 -27.25 10.17 -5.78
N ASN A 655 -27.56 10.02 -4.49
CA ASN A 655 -27.29 11.00 -3.44
C ASN A 655 -26.29 10.38 -2.45
N GLY A 656 -25.01 10.76 -2.55
CA GLY A 656 -23.96 10.18 -1.71
C GLY A 656 -24.11 10.49 -0.22
N ILE A 657 -24.53 11.71 0.15
CA ILE A 657 -24.76 12.07 1.56
C ILE A 657 -25.97 11.30 2.11
N GLY A 658 -27.08 11.24 1.36
CA GLY A 658 -28.26 10.46 1.73
C GLY A 658 -27.98 8.96 1.85
N PHE A 659 -27.09 8.42 1.01
CA PHE A 659 -26.61 7.05 1.12
C PHE A 659 -25.79 6.84 2.41
N LEU A 660 -24.84 7.72 2.72
CA LEU A 660 -23.99 7.59 3.90
C LEU A 660 -24.77 7.74 5.22
N GLU A 661 -25.81 8.57 5.25
CA GLU A 661 -26.74 8.63 6.40
C GLU A 661 -27.66 7.40 6.47
N LYS A 662 -28.23 6.89 5.35
CA LYS A 662 -29.01 5.62 5.38
C LYS A 662 -28.16 4.42 5.82
N TYR A 663 -26.85 4.45 5.53
CA TYR A 663 -25.90 3.38 5.87
C TYR A 663 -24.94 3.76 7.01
N LYS A 664 -25.30 4.70 7.89
CA LYS A 664 -24.44 5.13 9.01
C LYS A 664 -24.06 3.96 9.93
N ASN A 665 -22.78 3.83 10.24
CA ASN A 665 -22.16 2.72 10.98
C ASN A 665 -22.27 1.32 10.30
N LYS A 666 -22.53 1.26 8.99
CA LYS A 666 -22.71 -0.01 8.24
C LYS A 666 -21.49 -0.45 7.45
N LYS A 667 -21.40 -1.76 7.24
CA LYS A 667 -20.35 -2.42 6.46
C LYS A 667 -20.91 -2.95 5.14
N ILE A 668 -20.39 -2.41 4.05
CA ILE A 668 -20.67 -2.87 2.68
C ILE A 668 -19.45 -3.68 2.22
N LEU A 669 -19.68 -4.87 1.67
CA LEU A 669 -18.62 -5.76 1.19
C LEU A 669 -18.94 -6.29 -0.22
N PHE A 670 -18.11 -5.91 -1.17
CA PHE A 670 -18.03 -6.53 -2.50
C PHE A 670 -17.15 -7.79 -2.42
N VAL A 671 -17.61 -8.90 -3.00
CA VAL A 671 -16.83 -10.14 -3.09
C VAL A 671 -16.88 -10.64 -4.52
N GLY A 672 -15.73 -10.71 -5.20
CA GLY A 672 -15.74 -11.17 -6.58
C GLY A 672 -14.48 -10.94 -7.39
N ASP A 673 -14.67 -10.94 -8.72
CA ASP A 673 -13.62 -10.86 -9.72
C ASP A 673 -13.16 -9.40 -9.98
N SER A 674 -12.41 -9.16 -11.05
CA SER A 674 -11.89 -7.82 -11.37
C SER A 674 -12.96 -6.82 -11.82
N LEU A 675 -14.15 -7.26 -12.22
CA LEU A 675 -15.32 -6.41 -12.49
C LEU A 675 -16.04 -5.98 -11.20
N SER A 676 -15.94 -6.79 -10.14
CA SER A 676 -16.33 -6.39 -8.77
C SER A 676 -15.47 -5.24 -8.26
N ASN A 677 -14.15 -5.30 -8.46
CA ASN A 677 -13.20 -4.19 -8.19
C ASN A 677 -13.54 -2.93 -9.02
N ASN A 678 -13.99 -3.10 -10.26
CA ASN A 678 -14.40 -2.01 -11.15
C ASN A 678 -15.65 -1.28 -10.61
N MET A 679 -16.63 -2.01 -10.09
CA MET A 679 -17.83 -1.47 -9.45
C MET A 679 -17.53 -0.83 -8.09
N TRP A 680 -16.72 -1.50 -7.26
CA TRP A 680 -16.29 -0.98 -5.95
C TRP A 680 -15.54 0.35 -6.08
N ARG A 681 -14.60 0.48 -7.04
CA ARG A 681 -13.86 1.72 -7.28
C ARG A 681 -14.74 2.88 -7.73
N SER A 682 -15.74 2.60 -8.57
CA SER A 682 -16.79 3.57 -8.92
C SER A 682 -17.51 4.08 -7.67
N LEU A 683 -17.99 3.18 -6.79
CA LEU A 683 -18.75 3.57 -5.61
C LEU A 683 -17.93 4.43 -4.63
N ILE A 684 -16.68 4.06 -4.35
CA ILE A 684 -15.86 4.84 -3.42
C ILE A 684 -15.47 6.21 -4.00
N CYS A 685 -15.33 6.36 -5.32
CA CYS A 685 -15.21 7.67 -5.96
C CYS A 685 -16.51 8.50 -5.85
N MET A 686 -17.66 7.89 -6.16
CA MET A 686 -18.99 8.53 -6.03
C MET A 686 -19.28 9.00 -4.60
N LEU A 687 -18.82 8.26 -3.58
CA LEU A 687 -18.96 8.63 -2.16
C LEU A 687 -17.94 9.70 -1.74
N GLN A 688 -16.68 9.57 -2.15
CA GLN A 688 -15.63 10.56 -1.87
C GLN A 688 -15.97 11.93 -2.47
N SER A 689 -16.45 11.97 -3.71
CA SER A 689 -16.79 13.22 -4.39
C SER A 689 -18.14 13.84 -3.97
N ALA A 690 -18.94 13.11 -3.18
CA ALA A 690 -20.19 13.63 -2.60
C ALA A 690 -20.00 14.43 -1.30
N ILE A 691 -18.78 14.47 -0.75
CA ILE A 691 -18.43 15.17 0.49
C ILE A 691 -17.36 16.24 0.17
N PRO A 692 -17.52 17.50 0.59
CA PRO A 692 -16.43 18.47 0.57
C PRO A 692 -15.32 18.09 1.55
N ASN A 693 -14.07 17.98 1.09
CA ASN A 693 -12.88 17.64 1.90
C ASN A 693 -13.06 16.39 2.80
N PRO A 694 -13.35 15.21 2.23
CA PRO A 694 -13.68 14.00 2.99
C PRO A 694 -12.50 13.49 3.81
N HIS A 695 -12.72 13.32 5.11
CA HIS A 695 -11.85 12.49 5.93
C HIS A 695 -12.12 11.01 5.65
N TYR A 696 -11.13 10.31 5.09
CA TYR A 696 -11.22 8.90 4.73
C TYR A 696 -9.96 8.13 5.11
N THR A 697 -10.09 6.81 5.22
CA THR A 697 -8.95 5.88 5.28
C THR A 697 -9.05 4.86 4.14
N PHE A 698 -7.90 4.51 3.55
CA PHE A 698 -7.80 3.45 2.55
C PHE A 698 -6.68 2.49 2.94
N ALA A 699 -6.95 1.18 2.93
CA ALA A 699 -5.97 0.15 3.24
C ALA A 699 -6.22 -1.14 2.46
N SER A 700 -5.17 -1.74 1.91
CA SER A 700 -5.20 -3.09 1.32
C SER A 700 -4.37 -4.05 2.18
N ARG A 701 -4.94 -5.22 2.48
CA ARG A 701 -4.35 -6.28 3.31
C ARG A 701 -4.59 -7.63 2.64
N GLY A 702 -3.62 -8.10 1.86
CA GLY A 702 -3.76 -9.30 1.04
C GLY A 702 -4.88 -9.14 0.01
N LEU A 703 -5.87 -10.03 0.02
CA LEU A 703 -7.00 -10.01 -0.92
C LEU A 703 -8.10 -8.99 -0.54
N LEU A 704 -8.08 -8.42 0.66
CA LEU A 704 -9.07 -7.45 1.14
C LEU A 704 -8.57 -6.02 0.94
N SER A 705 -9.39 -5.17 0.32
CA SER A 705 -9.21 -3.71 0.32
C SER A 705 -10.37 -3.05 1.05
N THR A 706 -10.05 -2.07 1.88
CA THR A 706 -10.97 -1.36 2.77
C THR A 706 -10.87 0.13 2.52
N PHE A 707 -11.97 0.74 2.07
CA PHE A 707 -12.19 2.17 2.14
C PHE A 707 -13.13 2.45 3.32
N SER A 708 -12.92 3.52 4.07
CA SER A 708 -13.81 3.91 5.18
C SER A 708 -13.87 5.41 5.36
N LEU A 709 -15.06 5.88 5.75
CA LEU A 709 -15.39 7.26 6.05
C LEU A 709 -15.74 7.33 7.55
N PRO A 710 -14.76 7.62 8.44
CA PRO A 710 -14.93 7.49 9.89
C PRO A 710 -16.09 8.33 10.44
N ASP A 711 -16.30 9.52 9.86
CA ASP A 711 -17.31 10.50 10.26
C ASP A 711 -18.75 9.98 10.14
N TYR A 712 -18.97 8.98 9.27
CA TYR A 712 -20.24 8.26 9.10
C TYR A 712 -20.20 6.83 9.67
N GLY A 713 -19.04 6.38 10.18
CA GLY A 713 -18.81 4.97 10.58
C GLY A 713 -18.90 3.96 9.42
N VAL A 714 -18.90 4.41 8.16
CA VAL A 714 -19.11 3.57 6.97
C VAL A 714 -17.81 2.93 6.52
N SER A 715 -17.83 1.62 6.23
CA SER A 715 -16.75 0.96 5.47
C SER A 715 -17.29 0.31 4.20
N VAL A 716 -16.64 0.57 3.06
CA VAL A 716 -16.93 -0.04 1.76
C VAL A 716 -15.72 -0.86 1.33
N ASN A 717 -15.86 -2.18 1.39
CA ASN A 717 -14.77 -3.13 1.23
C ASN A 717 -14.89 -3.91 -0.10
N TRP A 718 -13.76 -4.36 -0.64
CA TRP A 718 -13.70 -5.37 -1.71
C TRP A 718 -12.76 -6.51 -1.34
N LEU A 719 -13.27 -7.74 -1.43
CA LEU A 719 -12.51 -8.97 -1.26
C LEU A 719 -12.34 -9.67 -2.61
N LYS A 720 -11.10 -9.80 -3.07
CA LYS A 720 -10.74 -10.48 -4.32
C LYS A 720 -10.96 -11.99 -4.20
N ASN A 721 -12.10 -12.48 -4.68
CA ASN A 721 -12.41 -13.90 -4.83
C ASN A 721 -13.31 -14.11 -6.05
N GLY A 722 -12.72 -14.11 -7.25
CA GLY A 722 -13.47 -14.13 -8.52
C GLY A 722 -14.10 -15.46 -8.94
N PHE A 723 -13.99 -16.50 -8.12
CA PHE A 723 -14.72 -17.76 -8.30
C PHE A 723 -15.76 -17.99 -7.20
N LEU A 724 -15.71 -17.21 -6.10
CA LEU A 724 -16.42 -17.40 -4.82
C LEU A 724 -16.04 -18.69 -4.07
N VAL A 725 -15.89 -19.81 -4.79
CA VAL A 725 -15.38 -21.09 -4.28
C VAL A 725 -13.86 -21.13 -4.10
N ASP A 726 -13.38 -22.09 -3.31
CA ASP A 726 -11.97 -22.19 -2.93
C ASP A 726 -11.07 -22.58 -4.11
N MET A 727 -10.03 -21.78 -4.35
CA MET A 727 -8.86 -22.20 -5.13
C MET A 727 -7.78 -22.73 -4.19
N ALA A 728 -7.47 -24.02 -4.31
CA ALA A 728 -6.44 -24.70 -3.53
C ALA A 728 -5.18 -24.98 -4.36
N TYR A 729 -4.02 -24.99 -3.72
CA TYR A 729 -2.77 -25.49 -4.29
C TYR A 729 -2.55 -26.92 -3.78
N ASP A 730 -2.54 -27.89 -4.69
CA ASP A 730 -2.29 -29.31 -4.41
C ASP A 730 -1.07 -29.78 -5.23
N LYS A 731 -0.55 -30.99 -4.97
CA LYS A 731 0.64 -31.56 -5.61
C LYS A 731 0.56 -31.65 -7.14
N ILE A 732 -0.65 -31.63 -7.69
CA ILE A 732 -0.94 -31.68 -9.13
C ILE A 732 -0.96 -30.28 -9.78
N GLY A 733 -1.20 -29.21 -9.01
CA GLY A 733 -1.42 -27.85 -9.53
C GLY A 733 -2.48 -27.07 -8.74
N LYS A 734 -2.99 -25.99 -9.34
CA LYS A 734 -4.09 -25.19 -8.81
C LYS A 734 -5.43 -25.89 -9.07
N VAL A 735 -6.09 -26.32 -8.00
CA VAL A 735 -7.37 -27.03 -8.02
C VAL A 735 -8.48 -26.09 -7.62
N LEU A 736 -9.42 -25.83 -8.52
CA LEU A 736 -10.65 -25.09 -8.21
C LEU A 736 -11.68 -26.07 -7.62
N LYS A 737 -11.99 -25.92 -6.32
CA LYS A 737 -12.87 -26.82 -5.56
C LYS A 737 -14.31 -26.31 -5.64
N LEU A 738 -15.08 -26.83 -6.58
CA LEU A 738 -16.39 -26.29 -6.96
C LEU A 738 -17.46 -26.42 -5.86
N ASP A 739 -17.22 -27.26 -4.85
CA ASP A 739 -18.09 -27.56 -3.71
C ASP A 739 -17.57 -27.04 -2.35
N SER A 740 -16.53 -26.20 -2.33
CA SER A 740 -15.89 -25.71 -1.10
C SER A 740 -15.85 -24.17 -1.01
N ILE A 741 -16.23 -23.61 0.15
CA ILE A 741 -16.17 -22.17 0.47
C ILE A 741 -15.64 -21.98 1.90
N SER A 742 -14.35 -22.24 2.09
CA SER A 742 -13.64 -22.05 3.37
C SER A 742 -13.58 -20.58 3.78
N THR A 743 -13.50 -19.66 2.81
CA THR A 743 -13.37 -18.20 3.04
C THR A 743 -14.68 -17.49 3.39
N GLY A 744 -15.83 -18.18 3.34
CA GLY A 744 -17.15 -17.57 3.54
C GLY A 744 -17.34 -16.89 4.91
N HIS A 745 -16.60 -17.35 5.93
CA HIS A 745 -16.58 -16.70 7.25
C HIS A 745 -16.13 -15.23 7.22
N LEU A 746 -15.37 -14.81 6.20
CA LEU A 746 -14.96 -13.41 5.98
C LEU A 746 -16.08 -12.52 5.46
N TRP A 747 -17.21 -13.10 5.03
CA TRP A 747 -18.37 -12.37 4.48
C TRP A 747 -19.42 -12.08 5.57
N LEU A 748 -19.32 -12.75 6.72
CA LEU A 748 -20.25 -12.60 7.83
C LEU A 748 -20.06 -11.26 8.55
N GLY A 749 -21.16 -10.65 9.00
CA GLY A 749 -21.13 -9.35 9.69
C GLY A 749 -20.96 -8.15 8.76
N ALA A 750 -21.13 -8.32 7.45
CA ALA A 750 -21.47 -7.23 6.52
C ALA A 750 -23.00 -7.00 6.53
N ASP A 751 -23.42 -5.75 6.43
CA ASP A 751 -24.84 -5.36 6.34
C ASP A 751 -25.35 -5.40 4.88
N VAL A 752 -24.44 -5.20 3.92
CA VAL A 752 -24.72 -5.37 2.48
C VAL A 752 -23.58 -6.18 1.85
N LEU A 753 -23.92 -7.31 1.24
CA LEU A 753 -23.03 -8.13 0.42
C LEU A 753 -23.35 -7.93 -1.06
N ILE A 754 -22.33 -7.67 -1.87
CA ILE A 754 -22.43 -7.59 -3.33
C ILE A 754 -21.49 -8.64 -3.94
N PHE A 755 -22.05 -9.78 -4.36
CA PHE A 755 -21.29 -10.86 -4.98
C PHE A 755 -21.15 -10.64 -6.49
N ASN A 756 -20.04 -11.10 -7.07
CA ASN A 756 -19.81 -11.09 -8.51
C ASN A 756 -18.84 -12.21 -8.91
N SER A 757 -19.18 -12.97 -9.95
CA SER A 757 -18.36 -14.07 -10.43
C SER A 757 -18.79 -14.40 -11.85
N TYR A 758 -18.01 -14.01 -12.86
CA TYR A 758 -18.16 -14.56 -14.22
C TYR A 758 -16.91 -14.39 -15.07
N HIS A 759 -16.25 -13.23 -15.02
CA HIS A 759 -15.24 -12.85 -16.01
C HIS A 759 -14.09 -13.85 -16.08
N TRP A 760 -13.64 -14.37 -14.93
CA TRP A 760 -12.54 -15.32 -14.89
C TRP A 760 -12.93 -16.74 -15.32
N TRP A 761 -14.21 -17.11 -15.32
CA TRP A 761 -14.67 -18.42 -15.80
C TRP A 761 -14.55 -18.55 -17.32
N THR A 762 -14.61 -17.44 -18.06
CA THR A 762 -14.38 -17.41 -19.51
C THR A 762 -12.90 -17.29 -19.88
N HIS A 763 -11.97 -17.28 -18.91
CA HIS A 763 -10.54 -17.28 -19.19
C HIS A 763 -10.07 -18.65 -19.68
N SER A 764 -9.21 -18.64 -20.69
CA SER A 764 -8.57 -19.83 -21.25
C SER A 764 -7.08 -19.57 -21.56
N GLY A 765 -6.31 -20.64 -21.76
CA GLY A 765 -4.88 -20.55 -22.07
C GLY A 765 -4.12 -19.74 -21.03
N ARG A 766 -3.32 -18.76 -21.46
CA ARG A 766 -2.47 -17.94 -20.57
C ARG A 766 -3.21 -17.10 -19.51
N PHE A 767 -4.52 -16.96 -19.63
CA PHE A 767 -5.35 -16.19 -18.68
C PHE A 767 -6.08 -17.08 -17.66
N GLN A 768 -6.12 -18.39 -17.90
CA GLN A 768 -6.72 -19.37 -17.01
C GLN A 768 -5.90 -19.48 -15.72
N SER A 769 -6.55 -19.32 -14.57
CA SER A 769 -5.86 -19.27 -13.28
C SER A 769 -5.87 -20.58 -12.50
N TRP A 770 -6.54 -21.62 -12.99
CA TRP A 770 -6.58 -22.97 -12.41
C TRP A 770 -6.05 -24.02 -13.40
N ASP A 771 -5.47 -25.10 -12.87
CA ASP A 771 -4.92 -26.22 -13.64
C ASP A 771 -5.87 -27.45 -13.64
N TYR A 772 -6.74 -27.57 -12.62
CA TYR A 772 -7.68 -28.67 -12.41
C TYR A 772 -9.00 -28.19 -11.77
N PHE A 773 -10.08 -28.97 -11.93
CA PHE A 773 -11.34 -28.84 -11.20
C PHE A 773 -11.53 -30.00 -10.21
N GLN A 774 -12.06 -29.73 -9.03
CA GLN A 774 -12.49 -30.75 -8.07
C GLN A 774 -13.97 -30.58 -7.72
N TYR A 775 -14.67 -31.70 -7.62
CA TYR A 775 -16.04 -31.80 -7.12
C TYR A 775 -16.20 -33.12 -6.36
N GLY A 776 -16.53 -33.04 -5.07
CA GLY A 776 -16.41 -34.13 -4.12
C GLY A 776 -15.00 -34.73 -4.13
N ASN A 777 -14.93 -36.06 -4.06
CA ASN A 777 -13.65 -36.79 -4.11
C ASN A 777 -13.07 -36.93 -5.53
N LYS A 778 -13.68 -36.33 -6.57
CA LYS A 778 -13.22 -36.44 -7.95
C LYS A 778 -12.52 -35.16 -8.40
N THR A 779 -11.25 -35.30 -8.78
CA THR A 779 -10.49 -34.24 -9.46
C THR A 779 -10.34 -34.59 -10.94
N VAL A 780 -10.56 -33.61 -11.82
CA VAL A 780 -10.38 -33.72 -13.28
C VAL A 780 -9.54 -32.54 -13.78
N LYS A 781 -8.80 -32.74 -14.88
CA LYS A 781 -8.02 -31.66 -15.48
C LYS A 781 -8.95 -30.70 -16.23
N GLU A 782 -9.68 -31.23 -17.19
CA GLU A 782 -10.64 -30.48 -18.01
C GLU A 782 -12.08 -30.74 -17.52
N MET A 783 -12.92 -29.71 -17.55
CA MET A 783 -14.37 -29.74 -17.36
C MET A 783 -14.95 -28.63 -18.24
N ASP A 784 -16.22 -28.74 -18.66
CA ASP A 784 -16.90 -27.60 -19.26
C ASP A 784 -16.97 -26.43 -18.27
N HIS A 785 -16.56 -25.23 -18.71
CA HIS A 785 -16.43 -24.08 -17.82
C HIS A 785 -17.80 -23.57 -17.31
N MET A 786 -18.88 -23.78 -18.08
CA MET A 786 -20.22 -23.34 -17.71
C MET A 786 -20.91 -24.34 -16.76
N GLU A 787 -20.67 -25.64 -16.91
CA GLU A 787 -21.04 -26.64 -15.90
C GLU A 787 -20.25 -26.45 -14.60
N ALA A 788 -18.95 -26.17 -14.67
CA ALA A 788 -18.12 -25.85 -13.51
C ALA A 788 -18.64 -24.59 -12.77
N TYR A 789 -18.93 -23.52 -13.52
CA TYR A 789 -19.54 -22.29 -13.01
C TYR A 789 -20.91 -22.56 -12.37
N LYS A 790 -21.77 -23.36 -13.01
CA LYS A 790 -23.08 -23.79 -12.50
C LYS A 790 -22.98 -24.53 -11.16
N ILE A 791 -22.01 -25.43 -11.01
CA ILE A 791 -21.74 -26.11 -9.74
C ILE A 791 -21.30 -25.08 -8.69
N ALA A 792 -20.30 -24.25 -8.97
CA ALA A 792 -19.77 -23.27 -8.02
C ALA A 792 -20.79 -22.23 -7.57
N MET A 793 -21.65 -21.74 -8.48
CA MET A 793 -22.73 -20.83 -8.10
C MET A 793 -23.81 -21.54 -7.28
N THR A 794 -24.09 -22.83 -7.54
CA THR A 794 -24.98 -23.63 -6.67
C THR A 794 -24.39 -23.78 -5.26
N THR A 795 -23.08 -24.00 -5.14
CA THR A 795 -22.36 -24.04 -3.84
C THR A 795 -22.44 -22.71 -3.10
N TRP A 796 -22.22 -21.58 -3.80
CA TRP A 796 -22.38 -20.24 -3.23
C TRP A 796 -23.83 -19.95 -2.80
N ALA A 797 -24.82 -20.33 -3.61
CA ALA A 797 -26.23 -20.17 -3.29
C ALA A 797 -26.61 -20.95 -2.02
N ASN A 798 -26.20 -22.23 -1.94
CA ASN A 798 -26.39 -23.06 -0.74
C ASN A 798 -25.70 -22.46 0.49
N TRP A 799 -24.51 -21.85 0.33
CA TRP A 799 -23.81 -21.17 1.41
C TRP A 799 -24.60 -19.94 1.90
N VAL A 800 -25.12 -19.10 1.00
CA VAL A 800 -25.93 -17.92 1.36
C VAL A 800 -27.22 -18.35 2.07
N ASP A 801 -27.93 -19.32 1.51
CA ASP A 801 -29.14 -19.91 2.11
C ASP A 801 -28.90 -20.43 3.52
N THR A 802 -27.74 -21.07 3.75
CA THR A 802 -27.37 -21.61 5.07
C THR A 802 -26.94 -20.53 6.06
N ASN A 803 -26.09 -19.58 5.65
CA ASN A 803 -25.34 -18.73 6.58
C ASN A 803 -25.88 -17.29 6.73
N ILE A 804 -26.67 -16.79 5.79
CA ILE A 804 -27.12 -15.39 5.81
C ILE A 804 -28.51 -15.26 6.44
N ASP A 805 -28.66 -14.23 7.27
CA ASP A 805 -29.94 -13.76 7.82
C ASP A 805 -30.41 -12.52 7.03
N PRO A 806 -31.48 -12.63 6.20
CA PRO A 806 -31.95 -11.54 5.36
C PRO A 806 -32.60 -10.39 6.15
N SER A 807 -32.88 -10.57 7.46
CA SER A 807 -33.29 -9.47 8.34
C SER A 807 -32.13 -8.58 8.80
N LYS A 808 -30.88 -9.03 8.60
CA LYS A 808 -29.65 -8.34 9.04
C LYS A 808 -28.74 -7.94 7.88
N THR A 809 -28.64 -8.78 6.85
CA THR A 809 -27.71 -8.60 5.72
C THR A 809 -28.47 -8.66 4.40
N ARG A 810 -28.39 -7.59 3.60
CA ARG A 810 -28.91 -7.59 2.23
C ARG A 810 -27.90 -8.26 1.30
N VAL A 811 -28.34 -9.17 0.44
CA VAL A 811 -27.46 -9.85 -0.52
C VAL A 811 -27.85 -9.45 -1.94
N PHE A 812 -26.87 -8.94 -2.68
CA PHE A 812 -26.95 -8.62 -4.09
C PHE A 812 -26.00 -9.52 -4.88
N PHE A 813 -26.35 -9.80 -6.13
CA PHE A 813 -25.41 -10.34 -7.11
C PHE A 813 -25.30 -9.35 -8.28
N GLN A 814 -24.10 -8.81 -8.50
CA GLN A 814 -23.77 -8.06 -9.71
C GLN A 814 -23.75 -9.04 -10.88
N GLY A 815 -24.72 -8.90 -11.78
CA GLY A 815 -24.92 -9.75 -12.95
C GLY A 815 -23.73 -9.75 -13.92
N VAL A 816 -23.88 -10.52 -14.99
CA VAL A 816 -22.81 -10.73 -15.95
C VAL A 816 -22.56 -9.45 -16.75
N ALA A 817 -21.41 -8.82 -16.55
CA ALA A 817 -20.99 -7.70 -17.40
C ALA A 817 -20.40 -8.21 -18.72
N ALA A 818 -20.85 -7.66 -19.84
CA ALA A 818 -20.45 -8.07 -21.19
C ALA A 818 -18.98 -7.75 -21.52
N VAL A 819 -18.46 -8.44 -22.54
CA VAL A 819 -17.12 -8.20 -23.12
C VAL A 819 -17.25 -7.97 -24.62
N HIS A 820 -16.49 -7.03 -25.18
CA HIS A 820 -16.64 -6.57 -26.57
C HIS A 820 -15.39 -6.86 -27.41
N PHE A 821 -14.95 -8.12 -27.44
CA PHE A 821 -13.79 -8.53 -28.25
C PHE A 821 -14.13 -8.78 -29.73
N ASN A 822 -15.38 -9.13 -30.06
CA ASN A 822 -15.79 -9.57 -31.40
C ASN A 822 -16.90 -8.67 -31.97
N ALA A 823 -16.54 -7.74 -32.86
CA ALA A 823 -17.49 -6.74 -33.37
C ALA A 823 -18.58 -7.31 -34.30
N LYS A 824 -18.41 -8.54 -34.78
CA LYS A 824 -19.41 -9.25 -35.60
C LYS A 824 -20.68 -9.55 -34.81
N GLU A 825 -20.60 -9.62 -33.47
CA GLU A 825 -21.78 -9.76 -32.59
C GLU A 825 -22.73 -8.57 -32.68
N TRP A 826 -22.25 -7.38 -33.05
CA TRP A 826 -23.07 -6.20 -33.28
C TRP A 826 -23.06 -5.72 -34.73
N GLY A 827 -22.81 -6.64 -35.67
CA GLY A 827 -22.93 -6.41 -37.12
C GLY A 827 -21.77 -5.64 -37.75
N GLU A 828 -20.70 -5.32 -37.01
CA GLU A 828 -19.52 -4.66 -37.57
C GLU A 828 -18.56 -5.68 -38.20
N PRO A 829 -18.06 -5.45 -39.43
CA PRO A 829 -17.24 -6.43 -40.16
C PRO A 829 -15.78 -6.52 -39.69
N SER A 830 -15.37 -5.79 -38.65
CA SER A 830 -13.96 -5.64 -38.26
C SER A 830 -13.61 -6.42 -37.00
N ASP A 831 -12.55 -7.24 -37.05
CA ASP A 831 -11.98 -7.98 -35.92
C ASP A 831 -11.25 -7.07 -34.88
N LYS A 832 -11.82 -5.90 -34.61
CA LYS A 832 -11.26 -4.84 -33.75
C LYS A 832 -12.00 -4.67 -32.42
N GLY A 833 -13.15 -5.33 -32.23
CA GLY A 833 -13.92 -5.26 -30.99
C GLY A 833 -14.18 -3.82 -30.52
N CYS A 834 -13.88 -3.53 -29.25
CA CYS A 834 -14.02 -2.22 -28.62
C CYS A 834 -12.98 -1.16 -29.06
N ILE A 835 -12.10 -1.42 -30.03
CA ILE A 835 -11.08 -0.45 -30.47
C ILE A 835 -11.73 0.75 -31.15
N LYS A 836 -11.60 1.93 -30.53
CA LYS A 836 -12.15 3.23 -30.98
C LYS A 836 -13.69 3.29 -31.06
N GLN A 837 -14.41 2.44 -30.33
CA GLN A 837 -15.86 2.57 -30.18
C GLN A 837 -16.18 3.78 -29.28
N THR A 838 -17.02 4.70 -29.77
CA THR A 838 -17.34 5.98 -29.10
C THR A 838 -18.84 6.23 -28.88
N GLU A 839 -19.69 5.38 -29.46
CA GLU A 839 -21.15 5.36 -29.25
C GLU A 839 -21.61 3.95 -28.83
N PRO A 840 -22.64 3.85 -27.97
CA PRO A 840 -23.30 2.59 -27.64
C PRO A 840 -24.14 2.07 -28.81
N LEU A 841 -24.63 0.85 -28.67
CA LEU A 841 -25.68 0.31 -29.53
C LEU A 841 -27.03 0.96 -29.20
N LYS A 842 -27.81 1.28 -30.25
CA LYS A 842 -29.08 2.00 -30.13
C LYS A 842 -30.24 1.00 -29.95
N GLY A 843 -31.20 1.35 -29.10
CA GLY A 843 -32.35 0.50 -28.77
C GLY A 843 -32.18 -0.26 -27.44
N SER A 844 -32.92 -1.37 -27.31
CA SER A 844 -33.07 -2.15 -26.07
C SER A 844 -32.79 -3.65 -26.27
N THR A 845 -32.05 -4.03 -27.31
CA THR A 845 -31.77 -5.42 -27.67
C THR A 845 -30.34 -5.57 -28.19
N TYR A 846 -29.61 -6.59 -27.73
CA TYR A 846 -28.32 -6.98 -28.32
C TYR A 846 -28.55 -8.00 -29.45
N PRO A 847 -27.97 -7.81 -30.65
CA PRO A 847 -28.13 -8.75 -31.76
C PRO A 847 -27.16 -9.95 -31.72
N GLY A 848 -26.19 -9.96 -30.80
CA GLY A 848 -25.26 -11.07 -30.60
C GLY A 848 -25.84 -12.21 -29.75
N PRO A 849 -25.07 -13.26 -29.49
CA PRO A 849 -25.54 -14.42 -28.73
C PRO A 849 -25.82 -14.07 -27.26
N PRO A 850 -26.77 -14.77 -26.60
CA PRO A 850 -27.01 -14.63 -25.17
C PRO A 850 -25.82 -15.15 -24.36
N VAL A 851 -25.53 -14.53 -23.21
CA VAL A 851 -24.36 -14.88 -22.40
C VAL A 851 -24.68 -16.10 -21.51
N PRO A 852 -24.03 -17.27 -21.68
CA PRO A 852 -24.50 -18.51 -21.02
C PRO A 852 -24.51 -18.45 -19.48
N GLY A 853 -23.58 -17.70 -18.88
CA GLY A 853 -23.51 -17.51 -17.43
C GLY A 853 -24.68 -16.73 -16.84
N GLU A 854 -25.36 -15.89 -17.62
CA GLU A 854 -26.55 -15.14 -17.19
C GLU A 854 -27.73 -16.08 -16.94
N ALA A 855 -28.02 -16.95 -17.90
CA ALA A 855 -29.09 -17.95 -17.79
C ALA A 855 -28.82 -18.95 -16.66
N ILE A 856 -27.56 -19.37 -16.48
CA ILE A 856 -27.13 -20.22 -15.36
C ILE A 856 -27.34 -19.51 -14.02
N LEU A 857 -26.89 -18.25 -13.88
CA LEU A 857 -27.05 -17.46 -12.66
C LEU A 857 -28.54 -17.29 -12.31
N LYS A 858 -29.37 -16.89 -13.27
CA LYS A 858 -30.83 -16.76 -13.08
C LYS A 858 -31.47 -18.09 -12.66
N THR A 859 -31.00 -19.23 -13.19
CA THR A 859 -31.44 -20.59 -12.83
C THR A 859 -30.96 -21.08 -11.46
N VAL A 860 -29.89 -20.50 -10.92
CA VAL A 860 -29.39 -20.75 -9.56
C VAL A 860 -30.15 -19.86 -8.56
N LEU A 861 -30.26 -18.56 -8.83
CA LEU A 861 -30.97 -17.60 -7.97
C LEU A 861 -32.45 -17.98 -7.78
N SER A 862 -33.12 -18.48 -8.82
CA SER A 862 -34.52 -18.92 -8.74
C SER A 862 -34.76 -20.20 -7.92
N LYS A 863 -33.69 -20.84 -7.41
CA LYS A 863 -33.75 -22.03 -6.54
C LYS A 863 -33.34 -21.74 -5.10
N MET A 864 -32.87 -20.52 -4.80
CA MET A 864 -32.53 -20.10 -3.45
C MET A 864 -33.78 -19.94 -2.59
N THR A 865 -33.70 -20.36 -1.34
CA THR A 865 -34.67 -20.08 -0.29
C THR A 865 -34.54 -18.64 0.23
N LYS A 866 -33.35 -18.02 0.10
CA LYS A 866 -33.06 -16.62 0.44
C LYS A 866 -32.47 -15.90 -0.78
N PRO A 867 -33.24 -15.72 -1.88
CA PRO A 867 -32.70 -15.26 -3.16
C PRO A 867 -32.00 -13.90 -3.06
N ALA A 868 -30.76 -13.85 -3.54
CA ALA A 868 -30.01 -12.60 -3.68
C ALA A 868 -30.64 -11.73 -4.77
N TYR A 869 -30.67 -10.41 -4.55
CA TYR A 869 -31.19 -9.46 -5.53
C TYR A 869 -30.22 -9.34 -6.71
N LEU A 870 -30.65 -9.77 -7.89
CA LEU A 870 -29.86 -9.67 -9.11
C LEU A 870 -29.83 -8.22 -9.61
N LEU A 871 -28.63 -7.64 -9.71
CA LEU A 871 -28.41 -6.46 -10.53
C LEU A 871 -28.19 -6.93 -11.97
N ASP A 872 -29.25 -6.99 -12.77
CA ASP A 872 -29.24 -7.65 -14.09
C ASP A 872 -28.59 -6.78 -15.19
N ILE A 873 -27.30 -6.50 -15.01
CA ILE A 873 -26.54 -5.55 -15.84
C ILE A 873 -26.14 -6.10 -17.22
N THR A 874 -26.60 -7.29 -17.62
CA THR A 874 -26.10 -7.97 -18.82
C THR A 874 -26.49 -7.23 -20.11
N LEU A 875 -27.79 -7.00 -20.34
CA LEU A 875 -28.28 -6.26 -21.51
C LEU A 875 -27.70 -4.84 -21.57
N LEU A 876 -27.75 -4.10 -20.46
CA LEU A 876 -27.25 -2.72 -20.45
C LEU A 876 -25.73 -2.64 -20.62
N THR A 877 -24.96 -3.67 -20.28
CA THR A 877 -23.52 -3.70 -20.61
C THR A 877 -23.26 -4.14 -22.05
N GLN A 878 -24.00 -5.12 -22.59
CA GLN A 878 -23.96 -5.50 -24.02
C GLN A 878 -24.23 -4.34 -24.98
N LEU A 879 -25.00 -3.33 -24.54
CA LEU A 879 -25.23 -2.13 -25.34
C LEU A 879 -24.07 -1.11 -25.28
N ARG A 880 -23.07 -1.27 -24.39
CA ARG A 880 -21.99 -0.30 -24.12
C ARG A 880 -20.62 -0.69 -24.67
N LYS A 881 -20.55 -1.09 -25.95
CA LYS A 881 -19.27 -1.32 -26.66
C LYS A 881 -18.26 -0.15 -26.56
N ASP A 882 -18.74 1.07 -26.30
CA ASP A 882 -17.96 2.31 -26.09
C ASP A 882 -17.39 2.48 -24.67
N GLY A 883 -17.93 1.78 -23.67
CA GLY A 883 -17.63 2.02 -22.25
C GLY A 883 -16.30 1.43 -21.74
N HIS A 884 -15.61 0.64 -22.58
CA HIS A 884 -14.37 -0.05 -22.23
C HIS A 884 -13.13 0.87 -22.26
N PRO A 885 -12.07 0.57 -21.49
CA PRO A 885 -10.78 1.24 -21.61
C PRO A 885 -10.17 1.08 -23.00
N SER A 886 -10.41 -0.01 -23.70
CA SER A 886 -9.90 -0.22 -25.05
C SER A 886 -8.37 -0.10 -25.04
N ILE A 887 -7.77 0.69 -25.94
CA ILE A 887 -6.32 1.01 -25.92
C ILE A 887 -5.90 1.94 -24.76
N TYR A 888 -6.85 2.48 -23.98
CA TYR A 888 -6.62 3.39 -22.87
C TYR A 888 -6.54 2.66 -21.51
N ALA A 889 -6.22 1.36 -21.52
CA ALA A 889 -5.96 0.54 -20.33
C ALA A 889 -4.55 0.75 -19.71
N GLY A 890 -3.94 1.92 -19.92
CA GLY A 890 -2.64 2.29 -19.35
C GLY A 890 -1.39 1.95 -20.18
N ALA A 891 -1.46 1.03 -21.16
CA ALA A 891 -0.32 0.66 -22.02
C ALA A 891 -0.48 0.97 -23.52
N GLY A 892 -1.48 1.78 -23.89
CA GLY A 892 -1.74 2.13 -25.29
C GLY A 892 -2.17 0.91 -26.12
N PRO A 893 -1.94 0.92 -27.46
CA PRO A 893 -2.27 -0.19 -28.34
C PRO A 893 -1.62 -1.55 -28.02
N LYS A 894 -0.67 -1.60 -27.06
CA LYS A 894 -0.07 -2.85 -26.55
C LYS A 894 -0.99 -3.61 -25.58
N LEU A 895 -2.01 -2.96 -25.01
CA LEU A 895 -3.03 -3.58 -24.17
C LEU A 895 -4.41 -3.05 -24.58
N ILE A 896 -5.17 -3.91 -25.26
CA ILE A 896 -6.56 -3.67 -25.62
C ILE A 896 -7.43 -4.36 -24.57
N ASP A 897 -8.09 -3.59 -23.72
CA ASP A 897 -9.02 -4.11 -22.72
C ASP A 897 -10.47 -3.87 -23.17
N CYS A 898 -11.17 -4.97 -23.51
CA CYS A 898 -12.59 -4.97 -23.85
C CYS A 898 -13.42 -5.79 -22.86
N SER A 899 -13.01 -5.88 -21.58
CA SER A 899 -13.79 -6.55 -20.52
C SER A 899 -13.95 -5.71 -19.25
N HIS A 900 -12.95 -4.92 -18.86
CA HIS A 900 -13.07 -3.91 -17.82
C HIS A 900 -13.69 -2.62 -18.37
N TRP A 901 -13.97 -1.64 -17.51
CA TRP A 901 -14.78 -0.47 -17.84
C TRP A 901 -14.11 0.82 -17.41
N CYS A 902 -14.24 1.86 -18.24
CA CYS A 902 -13.81 3.21 -17.88
C CYS A 902 -14.53 3.70 -16.63
N LEU A 903 -13.77 4.37 -15.78
CA LEU A 903 -14.24 5.12 -14.62
C LEU A 903 -13.88 6.59 -14.83
N ALA A 904 -14.79 7.57 -14.66
CA ALA A 904 -16.24 7.42 -14.58
C ALA A 904 -16.81 6.75 -15.85
N GLY A 905 -18.02 6.18 -15.77
CA GLY A 905 -18.64 5.44 -16.86
C GLY A 905 -19.67 4.39 -16.43
N VAL A 906 -19.66 3.24 -17.11
CA VAL A 906 -20.70 2.20 -17.00
C VAL A 906 -20.89 1.65 -15.57
N PRO A 907 -19.84 1.41 -14.76
CA PRO A 907 -20.01 0.94 -13.37
C PRO A 907 -20.71 1.95 -12.46
N ASP A 908 -20.68 3.25 -12.78
CA ASP A 908 -21.44 4.28 -12.04
C ASP A 908 -22.95 4.10 -12.23
N THR A 909 -23.35 3.51 -13.35
CA THR A 909 -24.74 3.10 -13.61
C THR A 909 -25.09 1.83 -12.83
N TRP A 910 -24.17 0.87 -12.70
CA TRP A 910 -24.39 -0.30 -11.82
C TRP A 910 -24.57 0.15 -10.36
N ASN A 911 -23.80 1.14 -9.91
CA ASN A 911 -23.96 1.73 -8.57
C ASN A 911 -25.23 2.58 -8.43
N GLN A 912 -25.73 3.23 -9.49
CA GLN A 912 -27.07 3.85 -9.49
C GLN A 912 -28.21 2.82 -9.43
N LEU A 913 -28.06 1.66 -10.09
CA LEU A 913 -29.02 0.55 -10.03
C LEU A 913 -29.03 -0.10 -8.64
N LEU A 914 -27.84 -0.34 -8.05
CA LEU A 914 -27.69 -0.76 -6.66
C LEU A 914 -28.32 0.26 -5.70
N TYR A 915 -28.08 1.56 -5.90
CA TYR A 915 -28.69 2.63 -5.11
C TYR A 915 -30.22 2.64 -5.23
N ALA A 916 -30.78 2.51 -6.44
CA ALA A 916 -32.22 2.44 -6.66
C ALA A 916 -32.86 1.26 -5.90
N ALA A 917 -32.28 0.07 -6.03
CA ALA A 917 -32.72 -1.12 -5.31
C ALA A 917 -32.58 -0.95 -3.78
N LEU A 918 -31.46 -0.41 -3.30
CA LEU A 918 -31.21 -0.13 -1.87
C LEU A 918 -32.07 1.01 -1.29
N VAL A 919 -32.74 1.82 -2.11
CA VAL A 919 -33.63 2.92 -1.69
C VAL A 919 -35.10 2.49 -1.71
N GLN A 920 -35.53 1.74 -2.72
CA GLN A 920 -36.91 1.23 -2.83
C GLN A 920 -37.21 0.02 -1.94
N SER A 921 -36.23 -0.48 -1.18
CA SER A 921 -36.36 -1.62 -0.27
C SER A 921 -35.76 -1.37 1.11
#